data_AF-A0A2D8VAA9-F1
#
_entry.id   AF-A0A2D8VAA9-F1
#
_cell.length_a   1.000
_cell.length_b   1.000
_cell.length_c   1.000
_cell.angle_alpha   90.00
_cell.angle_beta   90.00
_cell.angle_gamma   90.00
#
_symmetry.space_group_name_H-M   'P 1'
#
loop_
_entity.id
_entity.type
_entity.pdbx_description
1 polymer ?
#
loop_
_entity_poly.entity_id
_entity_poly.type
_entity_poly.pdbx_seq_one_letter_code
_entity_poly.pdbx_strand_id
1 'polypeptide(L)'
;MIKKIIYLITMIHFLFSWENNEIEYIIYTKNSLINAAENLSNLYEEIVDDNFKLKTKIIIDDTLSTDLNSYINDNFSYENDNLKYLCIIGDENIISPIYYLGIPCDDCLSSDNINNPNPKLITGRILASNLNEAQTVINNIINYTLNPANGDWKSKALLFCDDQFKSGETIRREKWHTLHSSLIYNNLKNNLNINCLFGPNFERQQSVDWYTQPDFTEKLIQNINQGAGIINYIGHGTSEFLADENILSFSDINSISINENKLPIWVVGTCAFGNYTNENCFAEKLLKKGDSAIAIISTTGGISYSSNFYFLKKFFNDNLKDYLESDSYERIGDLFYKSKENLFESYTLHLFGDPAMKIQLAKTTDNIISSNLEEILIGSENYIEINNSYLSTLRILNDDKTTILNYNYNAENYNPNDSCFNAQYNLSCIDQLSFNYNNDQLFSGEFYGSINFILPIDVLENNDINLKIHNDYSNSLQSINDILLQFSNESLFDDNNGPEIKIYQNEIELLNQSTIYPPFNITISLDDDLPINISGLNYHDIRIWIDNNQNESVILNDLFIPTSSTSGYINYLINTDLLFSDLHTINIEAWDIMNNSSVLSYNLNIFNTGNENVIYNVYNFPNPFKNETFFTFSCSNNSPLNVNINIYSLNGEKVNSLSEYLEVSSNDFYKVHWNGLNYSSEKIQNGVYLYELEILEDNRSIHKNIYKLAKSK
;
A
#
# COMPACT_ATOMS: atom_id res chain seq x y z
N MET A 1 26.41 -23.82 21.35
CA MET A 1 27.83 -23.43 21.22
C MET A 1 28.03 -23.08 19.76
N ILE A 2 28.13 -21.84 19.30
CA ILE A 2 28.48 -20.55 19.91
C ILE A 2 27.51 -19.50 19.31
N LYS A 3 26.70 -18.89 20.18
CA LYS A 3 25.97 -17.62 19.95
C LYS A 3 26.50 -16.67 21.02
N LYS A 4 26.67 -15.39 20.65
CA LYS A 4 27.20 -14.24 21.42
C LYS A 4 28.63 -13.84 21.06
N ILE A 5 28.76 -13.00 20.03
CA ILE A 5 29.54 -11.75 20.10
C ILE A 5 28.73 -10.69 19.33
N ILE A 6 27.91 -9.93 20.06
CA ILE A 6 27.53 -8.57 19.71
C ILE A 6 28.09 -7.78 20.88
N TYR A 7 29.10 -6.94 20.65
CA TYR A 7 29.33 -5.65 21.32
C TYR A 7 30.63 -5.05 20.78
N LEU A 8 30.54 -3.79 20.32
CA LEU A 8 31.61 -2.90 19.88
C LEU A 8 32.24 -3.20 18.51
N ILE A 9 31.56 -2.78 17.43
CA ILE A 9 32.23 -2.34 16.22
C ILE A 9 32.27 -0.81 16.28
N THR A 10 33.41 -0.26 16.69
CA THR A 10 33.82 1.07 16.22
C THR A 10 34.14 0.90 14.73
N MET A 11 33.20 1.28 13.86
CA MET A 11 33.42 1.36 12.42
C MET A 11 34.46 2.46 12.17
N ILE A 12 35.72 2.05 11.99
CA ILE A 12 36.65 2.85 11.18
C ILE A 12 36.25 2.52 9.74
N HIS A 13 35.30 3.29 9.18
CA HIS A 13 35.08 3.27 7.75
C HIS A 13 36.30 3.92 7.10
N PHE A 14 37.19 3.08 6.55
CA PHE A 14 38.00 3.51 5.42
C PHE A 14 37.03 3.72 4.27
N LEU A 15 36.55 4.96 4.09
CA LEU A 15 35.98 5.42 2.83
C LEU A 15 37.05 5.20 1.75
N PHE A 16 36.94 4.10 1.00
CA PHE A 16 37.58 4.04 -0.30
C PHE A 16 36.87 5.09 -1.15
N SER A 17 37.47 6.27 -1.28
CA SER A 17 36.96 7.28 -2.21
C SER A 17 37.24 6.79 -3.62
N TRP A 18 36.21 6.33 -4.32
CA TRP A 18 36.28 6.04 -5.75
C TRP A 18 36.72 7.28 -6.54
N GLU A 19 37.38 7.06 -7.67
CA GLU A 19 37.66 8.16 -8.60
C GLU A 19 36.33 8.66 -9.21
N ASN A 20 36.25 9.94 -9.56
CA ASN A 20 34.98 10.54 -10.03
C ASN A 20 34.39 9.80 -11.26
N ASN A 21 35.24 9.34 -12.17
CA ASN A 21 34.82 8.58 -13.36
C ASN A 21 34.23 7.20 -13.05
N GLU A 22 34.48 6.67 -11.85
CA GLU A 22 33.93 5.40 -11.40
C GLU A 22 32.58 5.55 -10.69
N ILE A 23 32.23 6.75 -10.22
CA ILE A 23 30.98 6.98 -9.49
C ILE A 23 29.77 6.77 -10.42
N GLU A 24 28.77 6.06 -9.90
CA GLU A 24 27.53 5.75 -10.61
C GLU A 24 26.32 6.45 -9.97
N TYR A 25 26.40 6.75 -8.67
CA TYR A 25 25.28 7.25 -7.89
C TYR A 25 25.72 8.34 -6.90
N ILE A 26 25.16 9.54 -7.05
CA ILE A 26 25.32 10.63 -6.08
C ILE A 26 24.15 10.65 -5.10
N ILE A 27 24.47 10.72 -3.81
CA ILE A 27 23.51 10.98 -2.73
C ILE A 27 23.81 12.38 -2.19
N TYR A 28 22.89 13.31 -2.40
CA TYR A 28 23.04 14.72 -2.03
C TYR A 28 22.15 15.07 -0.84
N THR A 29 22.74 15.63 0.21
CA THR A 29 22.02 15.96 1.45
C THR A 29 22.75 17.00 2.29
N LYS A 30 22.21 17.34 3.47
CA LYS A 30 22.89 18.15 4.50
C LYS A 30 23.51 17.28 5.58
N ASN A 31 24.44 17.85 6.34
CA ASN A 31 25.13 17.14 7.42
C ASN A 31 24.16 16.65 8.50
N SER A 32 23.01 17.30 8.66
CA SER A 32 21.95 16.87 9.58
C SER A 32 21.34 15.51 9.25
N LEU A 33 21.43 15.05 8.00
CA LEU A 33 20.87 13.78 7.53
C LEU A 33 21.95 12.79 7.05
N ILE A 34 23.23 13.04 7.36
CA ILE A 34 24.36 12.25 6.84
C ILE A 34 24.24 10.75 7.14
N ASN A 35 23.80 10.38 8.36
CA ASN A 35 23.64 8.98 8.73
C ASN A 35 22.61 8.25 7.84
N ALA A 36 21.58 8.95 7.39
CA ALA A 36 20.58 8.40 6.48
C ALA A 36 21.20 8.14 5.10
N ALA A 37 21.99 9.11 4.59
CA ALA A 37 22.74 8.96 3.35
C ALA A 37 23.78 7.83 3.40
N GLU A 38 24.48 7.66 4.53
CA GLU A 38 25.43 6.56 4.74
C GLU A 38 24.74 5.20 4.71
N ASN A 39 23.56 5.06 5.32
CA ASN A 39 22.80 3.82 5.26
C ASN A 39 22.37 3.47 3.83
N LEU A 40 21.92 4.46 3.06
CA LEU A 40 21.54 4.28 1.65
C LEU A 40 22.76 3.95 0.78
N SER A 41 23.88 4.62 0.99
CA SER A 41 25.16 4.33 0.34
C SER A 41 25.59 2.88 0.61
N ASN A 42 25.57 2.47 1.88
CA ASN A 42 25.96 1.13 2.31
C ASN A 42 25.06 0.03 1.71
N LEU A 43 23.75 0.29 1.54
CA LEU A 43 22.85 -0.63 0.83
C LEU A 43 23.42 -0.97 -0.55
N TYR A 44 23.82 0.03 -1.33
CA TYR A 44 24.27 -0.14 -2.71
C TYR A 44 25.72 -0.57 -2.87
N GLU A 45 26.62 -0.19 -1.97
CA GLU A 45 28.03 -0.59 -2.08
C GLU A 45 28.27 -2.01 -1.57
N GLU A 46 27.62 -2.39 -0.47
CA GLU A 46 27.99 -3.61 0.27
C GLU A 46 26.89 -4.69 0.27
N ILE A 47 25.62 -4.31 0.34
CA ILE A 47 24.56 -5.23 0.77
C ILE A 47 23.77 -5.84 -0.40
N VAL A 48 23.37 -5.05 -1.39
CA VAL A 48 22.58 -5.55 -2.53
C VAL A 48 23.35 -6.56 -3.39
N ASP A 49 22.61 -7.37 -4.14
CA ASP A 49 23.17 -8.32 -5.11
C ASP A 49 24.08 -7.61 -6.11
N ASP A 50 25.09 -8.33 -6.63
CA ASP A 50 26.15 -7.74 -7.47
C ASP A 50 25.61 -6.99 -8.71
N ASN A 51 24.49 -7.45 -9.30
CA ASN A 51 23.85 -6.77 -10.45
C ASN A 51 23.19 -5.43 -10.08
N PHE A 52 22.97 -5.20 -8.78
CA PHE A 52 22.37 -3.98 -8.25
C PHE A 52 23.35 -3.12 -7.44
N LYS A 53 24.63 -3.48 -7.35
CA LYS A 53 25.63 -2.62 -6.70
C LYS A 53 25.88 -1.35 -7.50
N LEU A 54 26.17 -0.26 -6.80
CA LEU A 54 26.54 1.02 -7.39
C LEU A 54 27.70 1.61 -6.60
N LYS A 55 28.68 2.20 -7.28
CA LYS A 55 29.71 3.03 -6.62
C LYS A 55 29.11 4.38 -6.25
N THR A 56 29.03 4.68 -4.97
CA THR A 56 28.28 5.84 -4.47
C THR A 56 29.20 6.99 -4.07
N LYS A 57 28.68 8.23 -4.13
CA LYS A 57 29.32 9.42 -3.55
C LYS A 57 28.31 10.25 -2.78
N ILE A 58 28.56 10.44 -1.49
CA ILE A 58 27.77 11.37 -0.67
C ILE A 58 28.32 12.79 -0.85
N ILE A 59 27.45 13.73 -1.21
CA ILE A 59 27.76 15.16 -1.31
C ILE A 59 26.97 15.89 -0.24
N ILE A 60 27.68 16.64 0.60
CA ILE A 60 27.10 17.42 1.70
C ILE A 60 26.97 18.87 1.27
N ASP A 61 25.74 19.37 1.15
CA ASP A 61 25.42 20.73 0.75
C ASP A 61 26.17 21.79 1.58
N ASP A 62 26.19 21.60 2.91
CA ASP A 62 26.84 22.52 3.87
C ASP A 62 28.36 22.70 3.61
N THR A 63 28.96 21.82 2.82
CA THR A 63 30.40 21.83 2.50
C THR A 63 30.74 22.37 1.11
N LEU A 64 29.73 22.58 0.25
CA LEU A 64 29.93 23.04 -1.11
C LEU A 64 30.23 24.54 -1.18
N SER A 65 31.20 24.93 -2.02
CA SER A 65 31.47 26.33 -2.32
C SER A 65 30.69 26.87 -3.51
N THR A 66 29.99 26.00 -4.22
CA THR A 66 29.17 26.28 -5.41
C THR A 66 27.91 25.45 -5.37
N ASP A 67 26.85 25.86 -6.07
CA ASP A 67 25.64 25.06 -6.18
C ASP A 67 25.93 23.66 -6.76
N LEU A 68 25.12 22.66 -6.38
CA LEU A 68 25.30 21.26 -6.77
C LEU A 68 25.45 21.09 -8.29
N ASN A 69 24.66 21.80 -9.07
CA ASN A 69 24.72 21.73 -10.53
C ASN A 69 26.10 22.11 -11.10
N SER A 70 26.68 23.21 -10.59
CA SER A 70 28.02 23.63 -10.98
C SER A 70 29.07 22.61 -10.51
N TYR A 71 28.91 22.11 -9.29
CA TYR A 71 29.80 21.06 -8.77
C TYR A 71 29.80 19.82 -9.67
N ILE A 72 28.62 19.32 -10.07
CA ILE A 72 28.51 18.14 -10.93
C ILE A 72 29.19 18.42 -12.27
N ASN A 73 28.89 19.55 -12.93
CA ASN A 73 29.44 19.89 -14.24
C ASN A 73 30.96 20.12 -14.22
N ASP A 74 31.52 20.60 -13.10
CA ASP A 74 32.96 20.82 -12.94
C ASP A 74 33.74 19.54 -12.61
N ASN A 75 33.08 18.54 -12.01
CA ASN A 75 33.75 17.34 -11.47
C ASN A 75 33.45 16.05 -12.23
N PHE A 76 32.38 16.02 -13.03
CA PHE A 76 31.93 14.85 -13.77
C PHE A 76 31.68 15.18 -15.24
N SER A 77 32.01 14.23 -16.11
CA SER A 77 31.79 14.28 -17.55
C SER A 77 30.69 13.29 -17.93
N TYR A 78 29.50 13.79 -18.29
CA TYR A 78 28.36 12.95 -18.70
C TYR A 78 28.64 12.03 -19.91
N GLU A 79 29.64 12.34 -20.74
CA GLU A 79 30.03 11.49 -21.89
C GLU A 79 30.98 10.34 -21.52
N ASN A 80 31.74 10.46 -20.43
CA ASN A 80 32.89 9.59 -20.13
C ASN A 80 32.80 8.90 -18.77
N ASP A 81 31.96 9.40 -17.86
CA ASP A 81 31.80 8.88 -16.51
C ASP A 81 30.59 7.94 -16.44
N ASN A 82 30.62 7.01 -15.49
CA ASN A 82 29.52 6.05 -15.29
C ASN A 82 28.34 6.61 -14.48
N LEU A 83 28.35 7.91 -14.19
CA LEU A 83 27.38 8.58 -13.33
C LEU A 83 25.99 8.56 -13.95
N LYS A 84 25.02 7.95 -13.24
CA LYS A 84 23.65 7.73 -13.72
C LYS A 84 22.59 8.35 -12.82
N TYR A 85 22.76 8.23 -11.51
CA TYR A 85 21.70 8.53 -10.55
C TYR A 85 22.06 9.72 -9.65
N LEU A 86 21.05 10.50 -9.29
CA LEU A 86 21.10 11.53 -8.26
C LEU A 86 19.91 11.36 -7.31
N CYS A 87 20.19 11.05 -6.04
CA CYS A 87 19.18 11.06 -4.99
C CYS A 87 19.38 12.26 -4.07
N ILE A 88 18.31 13.00 -3.85
CA ILE A 88 18.26 14.13 -2.94
C ILE A 88 17.60 13.64 -1.65
N ILE A 89 18.26 13.78 -0.50
CA ILE A 89 17.66 13.46 0.80
C ILE A 89 17.40 14.77 1.54
N GLY A 90 16.12 15.14 1.63
CA GLY A 90 15.66 16.36 2.26
C GLY A 90 14.40 16.92 1.59
N ASP A 91 13.51 17.48 2.40
CA ASP A 91 12.42 18.35 1.94
C ASP A 91 12.95 19.72 1.46
N GLU A 92 12.05 20.67 1.19
CA GLU A 92 12.38 22.03 0.75
C GLU A 92 13.11 22.88 1.80
N ASN A 93 12.98 22.53 3.09
CA ASN A 93 13.62 23.22 4.21
C ASN A 93 15.06 22.72 4.43
N ILE A 94 15.31 21.44 4.13
CA ILE A 94 16.66 20.86 4.16
C ILE A 94 17.40 21.16 2.86
N ILE A 95 16.87 20.76 1.70
CA ILE A 95 17.45 21.01 0.38
C ILE A 95 16.46 21.80 -0.47
N SER A 96 16.68 23.11 -0.58
CA SER A 96 15.82 24.01 -1.34
C SER A 96 15.78 23.62 -2.82
N PRO A 97 14.58 23.57 -3.44
CA PRO A 97 14.46 23.23 -4.85
C PRO A 97 14.92 24.37 -5.76
N ILE A 98 15.37 24.01 -6.96
CA ILE A 98 15.49 24.95 -8.07
C ILE A 98 14.10 25.11 -8.69
N TYR A 99 13.74 26.34 -9.04
CA TYR A 99 12.47 26.64 -9.69
C TYR A 99 12.66 26.87 -11.19
N TYR A 100 11.84 26.20 -12.00
CA TYR A 100 11.72 26.45 -13.43
C TYR A 100 10.27 26.78 -13.76
N LEU A 101 10.04 27.94 -14.40
CA LEU A 101 8.72 28.50 -14.65
C LEU A 101 7.82 28.58 -13.39
N GLY A 102 8.44 28.79 -12.21
CA GLY A 102 7.74 28.91 -10.93
C GLY A 102 7.36 27.57 -10.29
N ILE A 103 7.78 26.44 -10.85
CA ILE A 103 7.51 25.09 -10.32
C ILE A 103 8.84 24.47 -9.83
N PRO A 104 8.86 23.77 -8.68
CA PRO A 104 10.03 23.00 -8.24
C PRO A 104 10.47 22.00 -9.29
N CYS A 105 11.78 21.90 -9.53
CA CYS A 105 12.38 21.12 -10.60
C CYS A 105 13.66 20.45 -10.10
N ASP A 106 13.57 19.18 -9.69
CA ASP A 106 14.74 18.42 -9.27
C ASP A 106 15.66 18.05 -10.44
N ASP A 107 15.10 17.81 -11.62
CA ASP A 107 15.86 17.61 -12.87
C ASP A 107 16.82 18.78 -13.19
N CYS A 108 16.49 19.98 -12.71
CA CYS A 108 17.31 21.16 -12.90
C CYS A 108 18.67 21.02 -12.18
N LEU A 109 18.75 20.26 -11.08
CA LEU A 109 20.00 20.03 -10.35
C LEU A 109 21.03 19.26 -11.18
N SER A 110 20.59 18.42 -12.11
CA SER A 110 21.46 17.65 -13.02
C SER A 110 21.47 18.18 -14.46
N SER A 111 20.98 19.40 -14.71
CA SER A 111 20.88 20.00 -16.05
C SER A 111 22.01 20.99 -16.36
N ASP A 112 22.66 20.91 -17.53
CA ASP A 112 23.73 21.87 -17.91
C ASP A 112 23.29 23.35 -17.83
N ASN A 113 22.00 23.62 -18.09
CA ASN A 113 21.40 24.94 -18.01
C ASN A 113 20.05 24.87 -17.29
N ILE A 114 20.00 25.39 -16.07
CA ILE A 114 18.79 25.43 -15.22
C ILE A 114 17.63 26.21 -15.84
N ASN A 115 17.89 27.11 -16.79
CA ASN A 115 16.85 27.88 -17.50
C ASN A 115 16.30 27.16 -18.74
N ASN A 116 16.85 25.99 -19.07
CA ASN A 116 16.34 25.10 -20.10
C ASN A 116 16.63 23.66 -19.67
N PRO A 117 15.82 23.12 -18.72
CA PRO A 117 16.10 21.85 -18.06
C PRO A 117 16.29 20.74 -19.07
N ASN A 118 17.40 20.02 -18.92
CA ASN A 118 17.78 18.86 -19.70
C ASN A 118 18.57 17.95 -18.75
N PRO A 119 17.87 17.22 -17.86
CA PRO A 119 18.51 16.43 -16.82
C PRO A 119 19.47 15.43 -17.44
N LYS A 120 20.66 15.31 -16.86
CA LYS A 120 21.67 14.34 -17.27
C LYS A 120 21.69 13.11 -16.40
N LEU A 121 21.10 13.21 -15.21
CA LEU A 121 21.03 12.15 -14.22
C LEU A 121 19.58 11.82 -13.92
N ILE A 122 19.34 10.53 -13.67
CA ILE A 122 18.07 10.00 -13.20
C ILE A 122 17.90 10.46 -11.75
N THR A 123 16.97 11.39 -11.55
CA THR A 123 16.83 12.12 -10.30
C THR A 123 15.63 11.63 -9.50
N GLY A 124 15.80 11.45 -8.20
CA GLY A 124 14.72 11.21 -7.24
C GLY A 124 14.97 11.93 -5.91
N ARG A 125 13.91 12.14 -5.14
CA ARG A 125 13.96 12.87 -3.86
C ARG A 125 13.30 12.10 -2.73
N ILE A 126 14.03 11.82 -1.66
CA ILE A 126 13.48 11.35 -0.39
C ILE A 126 13.08 12.57 0.43
N LEU A 127 11.76 12.77 0.56
CA LEU A 127 11.16 13.88 1.31
C LEU A 127 11.25 13.60 2.82
N ALA A 128 12.10 14.35 3.51
CA ALA A 128 12.28 14.23 4.95
C ALA A 128 12.71 15.56 5.56
N SER A 129 12.03 15.97 6.63
CA SER A 129 12.28 17.22 7.34
C SER A 129 13.29 17.05 8.49
N ASN A 130 13.59 15.80 8.87
CA ASN A 130 14.53 15.47 9.95
C ASN A 130 15.12 14.05 9.76
N LEU A 131 16.09 13.69 10.60
CA LEU A 131 16.80 12.42 10.50
C LEU A 131 15.89 11.20 10.72
N ASN A 132 14.89 11.30 11.61
CA ASN A 132 13.99 10.18 11.89
C ASN A 132 13.13 9.85 10.66
N GLU A 133 12.51 10.85 10.05
CA GLU A 133 11.75 10.69 8.80
C GLU A 133 12.61 10.10 7.68
N ALA A 134 13.84 10.60 7.50
CA ALA A 134 14.76 10.08 6.50
C ALA A 134 15.12 8.60 6.78
N GLN A 135 15.34 8.25 8.05
CA GLN A 135 15.62 6.87 8.45
C GLN A 135 14.41 5.95 8.25
N THR A 136 13.19 6.40 8.52
CA THR A 136 11.97 5.63 8.25
C THR A 136 11.88 5.24 6.78
N VAL A 137 11.98 6.20 5.86
CA VAL A 137 11.88 5.93 4.42
C VAL A 137 13.04 5.04 3.94
N ILE A 138 14.27 5.31 4.38
CA ILE A 138 15.44 4.51 3.96
C ILE A 138 15.39 3.09 4.53
N ASN A 139 14.95 2.90 5.77
CA ASN A 139 14.76 1.56 6.33
C ASN A 139 13.70 0.78 5.56
N ASN A 140 12.63 1.44 5.11
CA ASN A 140 11.65 0.81 4.22
C ASN A 140 12.24 0.41 2.88
N ILE A 141 13.07 1.28 2.26
CA ILE A 141 13.79 0.96 1.02
C ILE A 141 14.72 -0.25 1.21
N ILE A 142 15.48 -0.28 2.32
CA ILE A 142 16.35 -1.40 2.67
C ILE A 142 15.53 -2.69 2.84
N ASN A 143 14.46 -2.66 3.63
CA ASN A 143 13.60 -3.83 3.87
C ASN A 143 12.91 -4.30 2.59
N TYR A 144 12.37 -3.37 1.81
CA TYR A 144 11.73 -3.66 0.52
C TYR A 144 12.70 -4.30 -0.47
N THR A 145 13.97 -3.84 -0.49
CA THR A 145 15.00 -4.35 -1.39
C THR A 145 15.50 -5.73 -0.98
N LEU A 146 15.77 -5.93 0.32
CA LEU A 146 16.49 -7.10 0.82
C LEU A 146 15.58 -8.21 1.34
N ASN A 147 14.44 -7.84 1.93
CA ASN A 147 13.52 -8.77 2.60
C ASN A 147 12.06 -8.47 2.21
N PRO A 148 11.71 -8.47 0.89
CA PRO A 148 10.33 -8.27 0.48
C PRO A 148 9.45 -9.39 1.06
N ALA A 149 8.25 -9.04 1.53
CA ALA A 149 7.30 -10.03 2.01
C ALA A 149 6.92 -11.03 0.90
N ASN A 150 6.63 -12.26 1.31
CA ASN A 150 6.04 -13.27 0.42
C ASN A 150 4.61 -12.90 0.02
N GLY A 151 4.13 -13.54 -1.03
CA GLY A 151 2.78 -13.41 -1.54
C GLY A 151 2.68 -12.66 -2.87
N ASP A 152 1.53 -12.83 -3.51
CA ASP A 152 1.24 -12.33 -4.85
C ASP A 152 1.08 -10.80 -4.96
N TRP A 153 1.22 -10.04 -3.86
CA TRP A 153 1.17 -8.57 -3.87
C TRP A 153 2.16 -7.96 -4.87
N LYS A 154 3.32 -8.60 -5.09
CA LYS A 154 4.32 -8.23 -6.11
C LYS A 154 3.80 -8.29 -7.55
N SER A 155 2.76 -9.08 -7.79
CA SER A 155 2.08 -9.14 -9.08
C SER A 155 0.81 -8.29 -9.12
N LYS A 156 0.38 -7.69 -8.01
CA LYS A 156 -0.86 -6.92 -7.92
C LYS A 156 -0.67 -5.48 -8.38
N ALA A 157 -1.64 -4.99 -9.14
CA ALA A 157 -1.80 -3.58 -9.45
C ALA A 157 -3.20 -3.09 -9.06
N LEU A 158 -3.28 -1.89 -8.51
CA LEU A 158 -4.54 -1.21 -8.24
C LEU A 158 -4.65 0.01 -9.16
N LEU A 159 -5.65 0.01 -10.05
CA LEU A 159 -5.94 1.12 -10.94
C LEU A 159 -7.22 1.80 -10.49
N PHE A 160 -7.18 3.10 -10.25
CA PHE A 160 -8.37 3.87 -9.93
C PHE A 160 -8.40 5.22 -10.64
N CYS A 161 -9.60 5.79 -10.82
CA CYS A 161 -9.77 7.05 -11.54
C CYS A 161 -11.05 7.79 -11.14
N ASP A 162 -11.06 9.08 -11.44
CA ASP A 162 -12.24 9.94 -11.32
C ASP A 162 -13.41 9.43 -12.15
N ASP A 163 -14.60 9.87 -11.74
CA ASP A 163 -15.78 9.75 -12.56
C ASP A 163 -15.82 10.76 -13.73
N GLN A 164 -16.91 10.73 -14.50
CA GLN A 164 -17.12 11.53 -15.70
C GLN A 164 -17.76 12.91 -15.43
N PHE A 165 -17.96 13.30 -14.17
CA PHE A 165 -18.65 14.53 -13.80
C PHE A 165 -17.69 15.50 -13.12
N LYS A 166 -17.77 16.76 -13.53
CA LYS A 166 -17.03 17.84 -12.90
C LYS A 166 -17.81 19.13 -13.05
N SER A 167 -17.81 19.95 -11.99
CA SER A 167 -18.55 21.21 -12.01
C SER A 167 -18.02 22.13 -13.12
N GLY A 168 -18.92 22.57 -14.00
CA GLY A 168 -18.61 23.45 -15.13
C GLY A 168 -17.96 22.75 -16.33
N GLU A 169 -17.92 21.41 -16.36
CA GLU A 169 -17.19 20.65 -17.36
C GLU A 169 -18.02 19.53 -17.98
N THR A 170 -17.56 19.04 -19.13
CA THR A 170 -18.35 18.13 -19.98
C THR A 170 -17.90 16.70 -19.79
N ILE A 171 -18.86 15.76 -19.82
CA ILE A 171 -18.58 14.31 -19.84
C ILE A 171 -17.62 13.93 -20.98
N ARG A 172 -17.73 14.60 -22.14
CA ARG A 172 -16.85 14.37 -23.29
C ARG A 172 -15.36 14.57 -22.95
N ARG A 173 -15.05 15.46 -22.00
CA ARG A 173 -13.70 15.75 -21.54
C ARG A 173 -13.30 14.90 -20.34
N GLU A 174 -14.20 14.71 -19.38
CA GLU A 174 -13.88 14.01 -18.14
C GLU A 174 -13.83 12.49 -18.30
N LYS A 175 -14.56 11.91 -19.26
CA LYS A 175 -14.55 10.46 -19.53
C LYS A 175 -13.16 9.89 -19.86
N TRP A 176 -12.20 10.74 -20.20
CA TRP A 176 -10.87 10.31 -20.58
C TRP A 176 -10.06 9.73 -19.41
N HIS A 177 -10.36 10.10 -18.15
CA HIS A 177 -9.72 9.48 -16.98
C HIS A 177 -9.97 7.97 -16.99
N THR A 178 -11.24 7.58 -17.08
CA THR A 178 -11.66 6.17 -17.17
C THR A 178 -11.15 5.47 -18.43
N LEU A 179 -11.20 6.12 -19.60
CA LEU A 179 -10.71 5.51 -20.85
C LEU A 179 -9.20 5.24 -20.80
N HIS A 180 -8.43 6.12 -20.17
CA HIS A 180 -6.99 5.95 -20.03
C HIS A 180 -6.63 4.87 -19.01
N SER A 181 -7.33 4.81 -17.87
CA SER A 181 -7.15 3.72 -16.90
C SER A 181 -7.51 2.37 -17.51
N SER A 182 -8.60 2.30 -18.29
CA SER A 182 -8.96 1.11 -19.03
C SER A 182 -7.92 0.72 -20.10
N LEU A 183 -7.29 1.70 -20.75
CA LEU A 183 -6.21 1.44 -21.71
C LEU A 183 -4.96 0.86 -21.04
N ILE A 184 -4.61 1.32 -19.84
CA ILE A 184 -3.53 0.73 -19.02
C ILE A 184 -3.91 -0.71 -18.62
N TYR A 185 -5.12 -0.91 -18.11
CA TYR A 185 -5.65 -2.23 -17.77
C TYR A 185 -5.52 -3.21 -18.94
N ASN A 186 -6.08 -2.86 -20.10
CA ASN A 186 -6.07 -3.73 -21.28
C ASN A 186 -4.64 -4.07 -21.75
N ASN A 187 -3.67 -3.18 -21.52
CA ASN A 187 -2.29 -3.39 -21.95
C ASN A 187 -1.50 -4.33 -21.01
N LEU A 188 -1.81 -4.29 -19.71
CA LEU A 188 -1.09 -4.99 -18.64
C LEU A 188 -1.84 -6.15 -17.99
N LYS A 189 -3.11 -6.39 -18.35
CA LYS A 189 -3.93 -7.43 -17.71
C LYS A 189 -3.35 -8.84 -17.78
N ASN A 190 -2.45 -9.13 -18.72
CA ASN A 190 -1.75 -10.42 -18.80
C ASN A 190 -0.42 -10.42 -18.05
N ASN A 191 0.09 -9.24 -17.68
CA ASN A 191 1.37 -9.06 -17.00
C ASN A 191 1.21 -8.90 -15.48
N LEU A 192 0.02 -8.52 -15.00
CA LEU A 192 -0.27 -8.24 -13.59
C LEU A 192 -1.65 -8.77 -13.17
N ASN A 193 -1.82 -9.00 -11.87
CA ASN A 193 -3.10 -9.19 -11.19
C ASN A 193 -3.73 -7.81 -10.90
N ILE A 194 -4.53 -7.30 -11.84
CA ILE A 194 -5.04 -5.92 -11.76
C ILE A 194 -6.43 -5.90 -11.12
N ASN A 195 -6.60 -5.07 -10.10
CA ASN A 195 -7.91 -4.64 -9.59
C ASN A 195 -8.21 -3.20 -10.03
N CYS A 196 -9.40 -2.97 -10.58
CA CYS A 196 -9.84 -1.68 -11.11
C CYS A 196 -10.99 -1.11 -10.27
N LEU A 197 -10.80 0.07 -9.71
CA LEU A 197 -11.84 0.84 -9.02
C LEU A 197 -12.08 2.14 -9.80
N PHE A 198 -13.03 2.11 -10.75
CA PHE A 198 -13.29 3.26 -11.61
C PHE A 198 -14.49 4.06 -11.10
N GLY A 199 -14.32 5.38 -10.94
CA GLY A 199 -15.35 6.30 -10.43
C GLY A 199 -16.75 6.14 -11.02
N PRO A 200 -16.93 5.89 -12.34
CA PRO A 200 -18.25 5.68 -12.93
C PRO A 200 -19.02 4.45 -12.40
N ASN A 201 -18.35 3.51 -11.72
CA ASN A 201 -18.96 2.32 -11.13
C ASN A 201 -19.47 2.54 -9.69
N PHE A 202 -19.23 3.72 -9.10
CA PHE A 202 -19.63 4.02 -7.73
C PHE A 202 -20.79 5.02 -7.67
N GLU A 203 -21.67 4.84 -6.70
CA GLU A 203 -22.81 5.74 -6.51
C GLU A 203 -22.38 7.07 -5.90
N ARG A 204 -23.09 8.13 -6.26
CA ARG A 204 -22.83 9.49 -5.78
C ARG A 204 -23.74 9.81 -4.61
N GLN A 205 -23.17 10.37 -3.55
CA GLN A 205 -23.90 10.83 -2.38
C GLN A 205 -23.84 12.35 -2.28
N GLN A 206 -25.00 13.02 -2.16
CA GLN A 206 -25.06 14.47 -2.14
C GLN A 206 -24.40 15.05 -0.88
N SER A 207 -23.53 16.03 -1.06
CA SER A 207 -22.90 16.82 0.01
C SER A 207 -23.29 18.30 -0.10
N VAL A 208 -22.78 19.15 0.80
CA VAL A 208 -23.13 20.57 0.91
C VAL A 208 -22.66 21.37 -0.31
N ASP A 209 -21.41 21.14 -0.75
CA ASP A 209 -20.78 21.90 -1.83
C ASP A 209 -20.78 21.16 -3.17
N TRP A 210 -20.75 19.82 -3.14
CA TRP A 210 -20.75 18.93 -4.31
C TRP A 210 -21.38 17.57 -3.95
N TYR A 211 -20.94 16.47 -4.55
CA TYR A 211 -21.22 15.11 -4.09
C TYR A 211 -19.91 14.41 -3.71
N THR A 212 -20.03 13.30 -2.99
CA THR A 212 -18.92 12.41 -2.65
C THR A 212 -19.22 10.97 -3.09
N GLN A 213 -18.21 10.10 -3.06
CA GLN A 213 -18.35 8.66 -3.29
C GLN A 213 -17.72 7.86 -2.13
N PRO A 214 -18.33 7.84 -0.92
CA PRO A 214 -17.72 7.24 0.25
C PRO A 214 -17.50 5.72 0.12
N ASP A 215 -18.39 5.01 -0.57
CA ASP A 215 -18.21 3.57 -0.85
C ASP A 215 -16.95 3.32 -1.70
N PHE A 216 -16.61 4.26 -2.58
CA PHE A 216 -15.36 4.21 -3.34
C PHE A 216 -14.17 4.42 -2.42
N THR A 217 -14.18 5.48 -1.60
CA THR A 217 -13.13 5.74 -0.61
C THR A 217 -12.89 4.53 0.29
N GLU A 218 -13.96 3.93 0.82
CA GLU A 218 -13.86 2.74 1.67
C GLU A 218 -13.24 1.56 0.90
N LYS A 219 -13.82 1.18 -0.25
CA LYS A 219 -13.30 0.06 -1.07
C LYS A 219 -11.84 0.29 -1.48
N LEU A 220 -11.46 1.52 -1.77
CA LEU A 220 -10.10 1.91 -2.13
C LEU A 220 -9.13 1.73 -0.96
N ILE A 221 -9.47 2.24 0.23
CA ILE A 221 -8.64 2.08 1.43
C ILE A 221 -8.46 0.60 1.78
N GLN A 222 -9.53 -0.20 1.72
CA GLN A 222 -9.42 -1.65 1.95
C GLN A 222 -8.44 -2.30 0.98
N ASN A 223 -8.51 -1.94 -0.32
CA ASN A 223 -7.62 -2.47 -1.35
C ASN A 223 -6.17 -2.02 -1.17
N ILE A 224 -5.93 -0.76 -0.80
CA ILE A 224 -4.58 -0.26 -0.49
C ILE A 224 -3.98 -1.05 0.67
N ASN A 225 -4.74 -1.26 1.75
CA ASN A 225 -4.28 -1.93 2.96
C ASN A 225 -3.92 -3.41 2.76
N GLN A 226 -4.39 -4.04 1.67
CA GLN A 226 -3.97 -5.40 1.29
C GLN A 226 -2.52 -5.47 0.81
N GLY A 227 -1.97 -4.33 0.38
CA GLY A 227 -0.70 -4.25 -0.32
C GLY A 227 -0.83 -4.56 -1.80
N ALA A 228 -0.11 -3.78 -2.61
CA ALA A 228 0.03 -3.95 -4.04
C ALA A 228 1.46 -3.63 -4.44
N GLY A 229 1.92 -4.13 -5.58
CA GLY A 229 3.23 -3.78 -6.10
C GLY A 229 3.23 -2.37 -6.71
N ILE A 230 2.14 -2.01 -7.38
CA ILE A 230 1.96 -0.71 -8.01
C ILE A 230 0.53 -0.20 -7.89
N ILE A 231 0.38 1.10 -7.67
CA ILE A 231 -0.91 1.80 -7.64
C ILE A 231 -0.88 2.90 -8.70
N ASN A 232 -1.94 3.01 -9.49
CA ASN A 232 -2.11 4.12 -10.43
C ASN A 232 -3.42 4.86 -10.20
N TYR A 233 -3.32 6.18 -10.27
CA TYR A 233 -4.46 7.07 -10.31
C TYR A 233 -4.42 7.97 -11.54
N ILE A 234 -5.58 8.18 -12.18
CA ILE A 234 -5.76 9.16 -13.24
C ILE A 234 -7.01 9.98 -12.92
N GLY A 235 -6.86 11.30 -12.78
CA GLY A 235 -7.95 12.18 -12.46
C GLY A 235 -7.48 13.59 -12.09
N HIS A 236 -8.35 14.32 -11.41
CA HIS A 236 -8.06 15.62 -10.82
C HIS A 236 -7.42 15.49 -9.45
N GLY A 237 -6.96 16.58 -8.88
CA GLY A 237 -6.30 16.51 -7.60
C GLY A 237 -5.57 17.78 -7.27
N THR A 238 -5.21 17.85 -6.00
CA THR A 238 -4.45 18.93 -5.40
C THR A 238 -3.34 18.33 -4.53
N SER A 239 -2.62 19.16 -3.80
CA SER A 239 -1.70 18.71 -2.77
C SER A 239 -2.40 18.07 -1.57
N GLU A 240 -3.72 18.19 -1.43
CA GLU A 240 -4.48 17.77 -0.23
C GLU A 240 -5.48 16.64 -0.47
N PHE A 241 -5.93 16.44 -1.71
CA PHE A 241 -6.93 15.43 -2.04
C PHE A 241 -6.88 15.00 -3.51
N LEU A 242 -7.49 13.85 -3.79
CA LEU A 242 -7.75 13.30 -5.13
C LEU A 242 -9.24 13.37 -5.44
N ALA A 243 -9.55 13.80 -6.66
CA ALA A 243 -10.90 13.95 -7.21
C ALA A 243 -11.78 15.03 -6.57
N ASP A 244 -12.71 15.62 -7.33
CA ASP A 244 -13.64 16.62 -6.80
C ASP A 244 -14.73 15.95 -5.91
N GLU A 245 -14.95 14.66 -6.10
CA GLU A 245 -15.83 13.78 -5.32
C GLU A 245 -15.16 13.22 -4.04
N ASN A 246 -13.96 13.71 -3.71
CA ASN A 246 -13.22 13.41 -2.49
C ASN A 246 -12.94 11.91 -2.29
N ILE A 247 -12.32 11.27 -3.30
CA ILE A 247 -11.96 9.84 -3.26
C ILE A 247 -10.94 9.56 -2.14
N LEU A 248 -9.91 10.41 -2.03
CA LEU A 248 -8.92 10.35 -0.95
C LEU A 248 -8.51 11.76 -0.54
N SER A 249 -8.40 11.99 0.77
CA SER A 249 -8.04 13.27 1.38
C SER A 249 -7.17 13.07 2.62
N PHE A 250 -6.70 14.16 3.23
CA PHE A 250 -5.87 14.06 4.44
C PHE A 250 -6.53 13.35 5.61
N SER A 251 -7.86 13.32 5.71
CA SER A 251 -8.55 12.59 6.78
C SER A 251 -8.35 11.08 6.66
N ASP A 252 -8.07 10.59 5.47
CA ASP A 252 -8.07 9.15 5.15
C ASP A 252 -6.69 8.52 5.37
N ILE A 253 -5.65 9.33 5.54
CA ILE A 253 -4.26 8.88 5.65
C ILE A 253 -4.05 7.95 6.85
N ASN A 254 -4.72 8.20 7.98
CA ASN A 254 -4.61 7.33 9.15
C ASN A 254 -5.21 5.94 8.88
N SER A 255 -6.22 5.85 8.01
CA SER A 255 -6.89 4.61 7.62
C SER A 255 -6.06 3.76 6.64
N ILE A 256 -5.07 4.35 5.96
CA ILE A 256 -4.16 3.64 5.05
C ILE A 256 -3.01 3.03 5.85
N SER A 257 -3.05 1.75 6.18
CA SER A 257 -1.97 1.06 6.89
C SER A 257 -1.70 -0.30 6.24
N ILE A 258 -0.55 -0.41 5.59
CA ILE A 258 -0.14 -1.58 4.83
C ILE A 258 0.78 -2.45 5.69
N ASN A 259 0.36 -3.67 5.92
CA ASN A 259 1.11 -4.63 6.75
C ASN A 259 2.32 -5.22 6.01
N GLU A 260 3.29 -5.70 6.79
CA GLU A 260 4.44 -6.48 6.32
C GLU A 260 5.31 -5.77 5.26
N ASN A 261 5.29 -4.44 5.22
CA ASN A 261 6.05 -3.64 4.26
C ASN A 261 5.73 -4.02 2.78
N LYS A 262 4.50 -4.43 2.48
CA LYS A 262 3.96 -4.68 1.12
C LYS A 262 3.69 -3.35 0.38
N LEU A 263 4.64 -2.43 0.45
CA LEU A 263 4.48 -1.04 0.10
C LEU A 263 4.48 -0.84 -1.42
N PRO A 264 3.43 -0.23 -1.99
CA PRO A 264 3.31 0.00 -3.42
C PRO A 264 4.15 1.18 -3.90
N ILE A 265 4.54 1.11 -5.17
CA ILE A 265 4.95 2.27 -5.95
C ILE A 265 3.67 2.98 -6.40
N TRP A 266 3.48 4.24 -6.02
CA TRP A 266 2.36 5.04 -6.50
C TRP A 266 2.75 5.80 -7.77
N VAL A 267 1.92 5.75 -8.80
CA VAL A 267 2.06 6.57 -10.01
C VAL A 267 0.78 7.38 -10.14
N VAL A 268 0.82 8.63 -9.69
CA VAL A 268 -0.36 9.47 -9.51
C VAL A 268 -0.39 10.52 -10.61
N GLY A 269 -1.20 10.26 -11.63
CA GLY A 269 -1.37 11.11 -12.80
C GLY A 269 -2.38 12.21 -12.55
N THR A 270 -2.00 13.21 -11.77
CA THR A 270 -2.81 14.39 -11.45
C THR A 270 -1.94 15.64 -11.31
N CYS A 271 -2.54 16.80 -11.05
CA CYS A 271 -1.83 18.06 -10.77
C CYS A 271 -1.43 18.17 -9.29
N ALA A 272 -0.22 18.66 -9.02
CA ALA A 272 0.25 19.15 -7.72
C ALA A 272 0.14 18.20 -6.50
N PHE A 273 -0.14 16.91 -6.69
CA PHE A 273 -0.21 15.92 -5.59
C PHE A 273 1.09 15.79 -4.81
N GLY A 274 2.21 16.03 -5.48
CA GLY A 274 3.53 16.10 -4.89
C GLY A 274 4.06 17.52 -4.71
N ASN A 275 3.21 18.55 -4.59
CA ASN A 275 3.69 19.91 -4.33
C ASN A 275 4.24 20.05 -2.89
N TYR A 276 5.48 19.61 -2.68
CA TYR A 276 6.16 19.62 -1.39
C TYR A 276 6.69 21.01 -0.99
N THR A 277 6.32 22.09 -1.69
CA THR A 277 6.83 23.43 -1.37
C THR A 277 5.80 24.25 -0.61
N ASN A 278 6.16 24.69 0.60
CA ASN A 278 5.32 25.49 1.49
C ASN A 278 4.01 24.80 1.95
N GLU A 279 3.85 23.51 1.65
CA GLU A 279 2.66 22.69 1.91
C GLU A 279 3.13 21.29 2.31
N ASN A 280 2.54 20.69 3.36
CA ASN A 280 2.71 19.25 3.62
C ASN A 280 1.79 18.50 2.66
N CYS A 281 2.28 18.17 1.46
CA CYS A 281 1.44 17.54 0.44
C CYS A 281 1.09 16.07 0.74
N PHE A 282 0.12 15.53 0.02
CA PHE A 282 -0.36 14.17 0.18
C PHE A 282 0.76 13.14 -0.05
N ALA A 283 1.59 13.35 -1.07
CA ALA A 283 2.74 12.49 -1.34
C ALA A 283 3.71 12.43 -0.15
N GLU A 284 4.02 13.58 0.48
CA GLU A 284 4.86 13.62 1.67
C GLU A 284 4.24 12.87 2.84
N LYS A 285 2.95 13.05 3.09
CA LYS A 285 2.28 12.38 4.21
C LYS A 285 2.27 10.86 4.03
N LEU A 286 2.02 10.36 2.83
CA LEU A 286 2.10 8.91 2.53
C LEU A 286 3.51 8.35 2.76
N LEU A 287 4.55 9.03 2.27
CA LEU A 287 5.93 8.58 2.42
C LEU A 287 6.40 8.65 3.88
N LYS A 288 6.10 9.75 4.59
CA LYS A 288 6.51 9.98 5.98
C LYS A 288 5.79 9.04 6.96
N LYS A 289 4.57 8.57 6.64
CA LYS A 289 3.85 7.60 7.48
C LYS A 289 4.60 6.26 7.59
N GLY A 290 5.31 5.87 6.53
CA GLY A 290 6.17 4.69 6.53
C GLY A 290 5.45 3.35 6.34
N ASP A 291 4.13 3.33 6.23
CA ASP A 291 3.33 2.12 6.02
C ASP A 291 2.34 2.28 4.84
N SER A 292 2.56 3.22 3.93
CA SER A 292 1.60 3.54 2.85
C SER A 292 2.16 3.50 1.42
N ALA A 293 3.44 3.84 1.23
CA ALA A 293 4.08 3.90 -0.09
C ALA A 293 5.58 3.67 0.04
N ILE A 294 6.19 3.02 -0.97
CA ILE A 294 7.65 2.89 -1.05
C ILE A 294 8.28 4.00 -1.91
N ALA A 295 7.55 4.43 -2.94
CA ALA A 295 7.92 5.53 -3.83
C ALA A 295 6.65 6.12 -4.44
N ILE A 296 6.70 7.39 -4.82
CA ILE A 296 5.59 8.11 -5.45
C ILE A 296 6.11 8.87 -6.67
N ILE A 297 5.54 8.61 -7.84
CA ILE A 297 5.74 9.37 -9.05
C ILE A 297 4.52 10.27 -9.25
N SER A 298 4.72 11.58 -9.21
CA SER A 298 3.63 12.53 -9.45
C SER A 298 4.15 13.91 -9.87
N THR A 299 3.26 14.89 -9.96
CA THR A 299 3.60 16.27 -10.32
C THR A 299 3.69 17.19 -9.11
N THR A 300 4.60 18.16 -9.17
CA THR A 300 4.76 19.25 -8.18
C THR A 300 3.95 20.51 -8.55
N GLY A 301 3.30 20.51 -9.71
CA GLY A 301 2.53 21.65 -10.22
C GLY A 301 1.53 21.23 -11.29
N GLY A 302 0.96 22.20 -12.00
CA GLY A 302 0.00 21.94 -13.08
C GLY A 302 0.62 21.20 -14.25
N ILE A 303 -0.10 20.22 -14.80
CA ILE A 303 0.27 19.49 -16.02
C ILE A 303 -0.94 19.42 -16.95
N SER A 304 -0.72 19.52 -18.26
CA SER A 304 -1.82 19.30 -19.20
C SER A 304 -2.24 17.83 -19.21
N TYR A 305 -3.54 17.59 -19.42
CA TYR A 305 -4.08 16.23 -19.58
C TYR A 305 -3.33 15.42 -20.66
N SER A 306 -2.96 16.06 -21.78
CA SER A 306 -2.22 15.39 -22.86
C SER A 306 -0.82 14.95 -22.44
N SER A 307 -0.09 15.82 -21.72
CA SER A 307 1.25 15.48 -21.22
C SER A 307 1.19 14.39 -20.15
N ASN A 308 0.24 14.50 -19.21
CA ASN A 308 0.01 13.51 -18.17
C ASN A 308 -0.28 12.13 -18.79
N PHE A 309 -1.20 12.06 -19.75
CA PHE A 309 -1.48 10.79 -20.43
C PHE A 309 -0.29 10.26 -21.22
N TYR A 310 0.46 11.11 -21.92
CA TYR A 310 1.64 10.67 -22.68
C TYR A 310 2.69 10.06 -21.75
N PHE A 311 2.94 10.68 -20.60
CA PHE A 311 3.81 10.14 -19.57
C PHE A 311 3.31 8.79 -19.06
N LEU A 312 2.04 8.69 -18.63
CA LEU A 312 1.46 7.46 -18.10
C LEU A 312 1.47 6.34 -19.13
N LYS A 313 1.13 6.64 -20.38
CA LYS A 313 1.18 5.67 -21.48
C LYS A 313 2.60 5.15 -21.66
N LYS A 314 3.62 6.02 -21.71
CA LYS A 314 5.01 5.58 -21.80
C LYS A 314 5.45 4.76 -20.59
N PHE A 315 5.03 5.18 -19.40
CA PHE A 315 5.39 4.49 -18.17
C PHE A 315 4.78 3.09 -18.13
N PHE A 316 3.47 2.95 -18.32
CA PHE A 316 2.78 1.67 -18.17
C PHE A 316 2.86 0.80 -19.42
N ASN A 317 2.57 1.35 -20.59
CA ASN A 317 2.36 0.54 -21.79
C ASN A 317 3.64 0.21 -22.56
N ASP A 318 4.68 1.03 -22.36
CA ASP A 318 5.97 0.85 -23.02
C ASP A 318 6.98 0.35 -21.98
N ASN A 319 7.44 1.21 -21.07
CA ASN A 319 8.59 0.92 -20.20
C ASN A 319 8.30 -0.15 -19.13
N LEU A 320 7.18 -0.08 -18.42
CA LEU A 320 6.82 -1.07 -17.40
C LEU A 320 6.49 -2.41 -18.05
N LYS A 321 5.75 -2.41 -19.16
CA LYS A 321 5.46 -3.65 -19.89
C LYS A 321 6.74 -4.33 -20.37
N ASP A 322 7.63 -3.59 -21.02
CA ASP A 322 8.93 -4.10 -21.46
C ASP A 322 9.76 -4.61 -20.29
N TYR A 323 9.72 -3.92 -19.14
CA TYR A 323 10.34 -4.40 -17.91
C TYR A 323 9.73 -5.74 -17.48
N LEU A 324 8.41 -5.87 -17.39
CA LEU A 324 7.75 -7.10 -16.93
C LEU A 324 8.04 -8.29 -17.84
N GLU A 325 8.18 -8.05 -19.15
CA GLU A 325 8.40 -9.09 -20.18
C GLU A 325 9.88 -9.42 -20.45
N SER A 326 10.81 -8.78 -19.75
CA SER A 326 12.26 -8.97 -19.96
C SER A 326 13.03 -9.28 -18.69
N ASP A 327 14.22 -9.86 -18.85
CA ASP A 327 15.23 -10.05 -17.80
C ASP A 327 15.95 -8.73 -17.40
N SER A 328 15.31 -7.58 -17.66
CA SER A 328 15.86 -6.25 -17.35
C SER A 328 16.05 -6.06 -15.84
N TYR A 329 17.23 -5.55 -15.47
CA TYR A 329 17.61 -5.10 -14.12
C TYR A 329 17.35 -3.60 -13.91
N GLU A 330 16.50 -2.99 -14.74
CA GLU A 330 16.10 -1.60 -14.59
C GLU A 330 15.46 -1.32 -13.23
N ARG A 331 15.66 -0.09 -12.79
CA ARG A 331 15.21 0.46 -11.52
C ARG A 331 14.02 1.38 -11.77
N ILE A 332 13.34 1.77 -10.70
CA ILE A 332 12.17 2.65 -10.83
C ILE A 332 12.52 4.00 -11.49
N GLY A 333 13.72 4.52 -11.21
CA GLY A 333 14.22 5.74 -11.83
C GLY A 333 14.42 5.62 -13.33
N ASP A 334 14.84 4.46 -13.84
CA ASP A 334 15.02 4.22 -15.28
C ASP A 334 13.67 4.32 -16.01
N LEU A 335 12.64 3.64 -15.49
CA LEU A 335 11.29 3.67 -16.06
C LEU A 335 10.71 5.09 -16.02
N PHE A 336 10.90 5.80 -14.89
CA PHE A 336 10.49 7.18 -14.74
C PHE A 336 11.16 8.11 -15.76
N TYR A 337 12.49 8.04 -15.86
CA TYR A 337 13.28 8.91 -16.74
C TYR A 337 12.96 8.70 -18.21
N LYS A 338 12.91 7.45 -18.69
CA LYS A 338 12.51 7.11 -20.08
C LYS A 338 11.11 7.61 -20.42
N SER A 339 10.21 7.60 -19.45
CA SER A 339 8.82 8.05 -19.65
C SER A 339 8.68 9.57 -19.82
N LYS A 340 9.70 10.35 -19.41
CA LYS A 340 9.74 11.81 -19.55
C LYS A 340 10.28 12.29 -20.90
N GLU A 341 10.86 11.42 -21.70
CA GLU A 341 11.47 11.80 -22.98
C GLU A 341 10.46 12.48 -23.93
N ASN A 342 10.88 13.57 -24.57
CA ASN A 342 10.08 14.36 -25.50
C ASN A 342 8.78 14.95 -24.91
N LEU A 343 8.72 15.11 -23.57
CA LEU A 343 7.61 15.75 -22.89
C LEU A 343 7.99 17.19 -22.48
N PHE A 344 7.23 18.18 -22.94
CA PHE A 344 7.50 19.60 -22.64
C PHE A 344 7.34 19.94 -21.15
N GLU A 345 6.32 19.37 -20.51
CA GLU A 345 6.01 19.60 -19.08
C GLU A 345 6.72 18.58 -18.17
N SER A 346 7.77 17.89 -18.65
CA SER A 346 8.51 16.89 -17.87
C SER A 346 9.09 17.42 -16.56
N TYR A 347 9.45 18.70 -16.53
CA TYR A 347 9.99 19.38 -15.35
C TYR A 347 9.03 19.40 -14.15
N THR A 348 7.72 19.19 -14.35
CA THR A 348 6.76 19.11 -13.23
C THR A 348 6.72 17.72 -12.60
N LEU A 349 7.15 16.67 -13.32
CA LEU A 349 7.11 15.28 -12.88
C LEU A 349 8.33 14.97 -12.00
N HIS A 350 8.07 14.39 -10.84
CA HIS A 350 9.06 14.03 -9.84
C HIS A 350 8.89 12.57 -9.41
N LEU A 351 10.02 11.92 -9.11
CA LEU A 351 10.08 10.66 -8.38
C LEU A 351 10.44 10.96 -6.93
N PHE A 352 9.46 10.81 -6.04
CA PHE A 352 9.66 10.87 -4.60
C PHE A 352 10.00 9.48 -4.08
N GLY A 353 11.25 9.30 -3.70
CA GLY A 353 11.87 8.02 -3.36
C GLY A 353 13.27 7.91 -3.91
N ASP A 354 13.84 6.72 -3.80
CA ASP A 354 15.17 6.43 -4.30
C ASP A 354 15.12 6.06 -5.80
N PRO A 355 15.78 6.83 -6.69
CA PRO A 355 15.81 6.53 -8.13
C PRO A 355 16.53 5.22 -8.44
N ALA A 356 17.43 4.78 -7.56
CA ALA A 356 18.14 3.53 -7.71
C ALA A 356 17.36 2.32 -7.15
N MET A 357 16.14 2.50 -6.64
CA MET A 357 15.42 1.39 -6.00
C MET A 357 15.08 0.27 -7.00
N LYS A 358 15.36 -0.98 -6.58
CA LYS A 358 14.94 -2.19 -7.29
C LYS A 358 13.42 -2.28 -7.30
N ILE A 359 12.83 -2.55 -8.45
CA ILE A 359 11.40 -2.85 -8.59
C ILE A 359 11.17 -4.31 -8.15
N GLN A 360 10.22 -4.56 -7.23
CA GLN A 360 9.89 -5.93 -6.78
C GLN A 360 8.72 -6.56 -7.55
N LEU A 361 8.24 -5.91 -8.62
CA LEU A 361 7.16 -6.45 -9.43
C LEU A 361 7.54 -7.79 -10.05
N ALA A 362 6.59 -8.72 -10.05
CA ALA A 362 6.77 -10.05 -10.64
C ALA A 362 6.96 -9.96 -12.17
N LYS A 363 7.94 -10.66 -12.72
CA LYS A 363 8.17 -10.72 -14.17
C LYS A 363 7.26 -11.76 -14.84
N THR A 364 6.88 -11.56 -16.09
CA THR A 364 6.06 -12.54 -16.82
C THR A 364 6.88 -13.72 -17.29
N THR A 365 6.28 -14.91 -17.29
CA THR A 365 6.90 -16.14 -17.80
C THR A 365 5.83 -17.14 -18.25
N ASP A 366 6.22 -18.06 -19.13
CA ASP A 366 5.35 -19.16 -19.60
C ASP A 366 5.72 -20.52 -18.97
N ASN A 367 6.62 -20.53 -17.98
CA ASN A 367 7.30 -21.74 -17.50
C ASN A 367 7.06 -22.08 -16.01
N ILE A 368 5.96 -21.63 -15.40
CA ILE A 368 5.64 -21.98 -14.00
C ILE A 368 5.01 -23.37 -13.93
N ILE A 369 3.97 -23.62 -14.72
CA ILE A 369 3.30 -24.94 -14.75
C ILE A 369 4.08 -25.95 -15.58
N SER A 370 3.96 -27.23 -15.20
CA SER A 370 4.67 -28.35 -15.85
C SER A 370 3.91 -28.94 -17.04
N SER A 371 2.59 -28.76 -17.09
CA SER A 371 1.67 -29.32 -18.09
C SER A 371 0.92 -28.23 -18.86
N ASN A 372 0.52 -28.54 -20.09
CA ASN A 372 -0.45 -27.71 -20.79
C ASN A 372 -1.83 -27.92 -20.16
N LEU A 373 -2.52 -26.82 -19.89
CA LEU A 373 -3.91 -26.81 -19.43
C LEU A 373 -4.80 -26.34 -20.59
N GLU A 374 -5.58 -27.25 -21.18
CA GLU A 374 -6.49 -26.90 -22.29
C GLU A 374 -7.94 -26.72 -21.83
N GLU A 375 -8.33 -27.38 -20.74
CA GLU A 375 -9.69 -27.33 -20.20
C GLU A 375 -9.69 -27.37 -18.66
N ILE A 376 -10.71 -26.75 -18.07
CA ILE A 376 -11.04 -26.85 -16.64
C ILE A 376 -12.46 -27.39 -16.50
N LEU A 377 -12.64 -28.37 -15.62
CA LEU A 377 -13.91 -29.01 -15.37
C LEU A 377 -14.64 -28.34 -14.20
N ILE A 378 -15.90 -27.97 -14.41
CA ILE A 378 -16.78 -27.43 -13.36
C ILE A 378 -17.44 -28.61 -12.62
N GLY A 379 -17.52 -28.51 -11.29
CA GLY A 379 -18.14 -29.53 -10.43
C GLY A 379 -17.28 -30.76 -10.16
N SER A 380 -16.00 -30.74 -10.57
CA SER A 380 -15.02 -31.79 -10.26
C SER A 380 -13.66 -31.19 -9.86
N GLU A 381 -12.83 -32.01 -9.23
CA GLU A 381 -11.47 -31.62 -8.83
C GLU A 381 -10.57 -31.45 -10.07
N ASN A 382 -9.91 -30.30 -10.17
CA ASN A 382 -8.89 -29.98 -11.15
C ASN A 382 -7.52 -29.96 -10.46
N TYR A 383 -6.46 -30.26 -11.21
CA TYR A 383 -5.11 -30.38 -10.70
C TYR A 383 -4.12 -29.51 -11.48
N ILE A 384 -3.29 -28.76 -10.75
CA ILE A 384 -2.14 -28.03 -11.32
C ILE A 384 -0.89 -28.38 -10.53
N GLU A 385 0.19 -28.67 -11.25
CA GLU A 385 1.54 -28.86 -10.71
C GLU A 385 2.49 -27.80 -11.29
N ILE A 386 3.37 -27.30 -10.43
CA ILE A 386 4.40 -26.32 -10.80
C ILE A 386 5.79 -26.93 -10.66
N ASN A 387 6.75 -26.33 -11.35
CA ASN A 387 8.13 -26.86 -11.47
C ASN A 387 8.99 -26.73 -10.19
N ASN A 388 8.43 -26.31 -9.04
CA ASN A 388 9.15 -26.12 -7.78
C ASN A 388 8.21 -26.25 -6.56
N SER A 389 8.75 -26.30 -5.34
CA SER A 389 7.96 -26.45 -4.11
C SER A 389 7.90 -25.19 -3.26
N TYR A 390 7.96 -24.00 -3.87
CA TYR A 390 7.85 -22.73 -3.15
C TYR A 390 6.40 -22.21 -3.17
N LEU A 391 6.11 -21.27 -2.27
CA LEU A 391 4.80 -20.64 -2.16
C LEU A 391 4.39 -20.05 -3.51
N SER A 392 3.18 -20.40 -3.94
CA SER A 392 2.58 -19.92 -5.16
C SER A 392 1.10 -19.63 -4.93
N THR A 393 0.56 -18.70 -5.70
CA THR A 393 -0.85 -18.32 -5.63
C THR A 393 -1.49 -18.53 -6.98
N LEU A 394 -2.56 -19.32 -7.03
CA LEU A 394 -3.43 -19.50 -8.19
C LEU A 394 -4.61 -18.52 -8.08
N ARG A 395 -4.90 -17.81 -9.17
CA ARG A 395 -6.12 -17.03 -9.39
C ARG A 395 -6.78 -17.47 -10.68
N ILE A 396 -8.09 -17.70 -10.65
CA ILE A 396 -8.90 -17.98 -11.84
C ILE A 396 -9.96 -16.90 -11.94
N LEU A 397 -10.04 -16.27 -13.09
CA LEU A 397 -10.85 -15.07 -13.35
C LEU A 397 -11.76 -15.35 -14.55
N ASN A 398 -12.98 -14.79 -14.52
CA ASN A 398 -13.81 -14.70 -15.71
C ASN A 398 -13.23 -13.70 -16.74
N ASP A 399 -13.79 -13.71 -17.95
CA ASP A 399 -13.58 -12.69 -18.98
C ASP A 399 -13.84 -11.26 -18.49
N ASP A 400 -13.04 -10.29 -18.92
CA ASP A 400 -13.21 -8.86 -18.56
C ASP A 400 -14.67 -8.35 -18.65
N LYS A 401 -15.06 -7.47 -17.72
CA LYS A 401 -16.33 -6.74 -17.79
C LYS A 401 -16.21 -5.60 -18.81
N THR A 402 -17.26 -5.38 -19.60
CA THR A 402 -17.41 -4.19 -20.47
C THR A 402 -18.59 -3.36 -20.00
N THR A 403 -18.35 -2.12 -19.58
CA THR A 403 -19.42 -1.17 -19.20
C THR A 403 -19.63 -0.15 -20.31
N ILE A 404 -20.88 0.11 -20.67
CA ILE A 404 -21.29 1.12 -21.66
C ILE A 404 -22.28 2.09 -21.02
N LEU A 405 -21.87 3.34 -20.86
CA LEU A 405 -22.70 4.43 -20.36
C LEU A 405 -23.02 5.40 -21.51
N ASN A 406 -24.29 5.75 -21.66
CA ASN A 406 -24.77 6.66 -22.70
C ASN A 406 -25.36 7.93 -22.07
N TYR A 407 -24.90 9.09 -22.54
CA TYR A 407 -25.30 10.40 -22.06
C TYR A 407 -25.99 11.18 -23.17
N ASN A 408 -27.20 11.68 -22.89
CA ASN A 408 -28.01 12.40 -23.87
C ASN A 408 -28.19 13.87 -23.44
N TYR A 409 -27.92 14.77 -24.38
CA TYR A 409 -27.94 16.24 -24.23
C TYR A 409 -29.32 16.85 -23.86
N ASN A 410 -30.42 16.12 -23.99
CA ASN A 410 -31.77 16.65 -23.67
C ASN A 410 -32.09 16.73 -22.16
N ALA A 411 -31.14 16.41 -21.27
CA ALA A 411 -31.31 16.40 -19.81
C ALA A 411 -30.31 17.36 -19.11
N GLU A 412 -30.60 17.69 -17.85
CA GLU A 412 -30.06 18.77 -16.97
C GLU A 412 -28.52 18.88 -16.79
N ASN A 413 -27.71 18.13 -17.55
CA ASN A 413 -26.29 17.87 -17.27
C ASN A 413 -25.27 18.51 -18.23
N TYR A 414 -25.66 19.47 -19.09
CA TYR A 414 -24.75 20.09 -20.07
C TYR A 414 -24.87 21.62 -20.13
N ASN A 415 -23.73 22.30 -20.34
CA ASN A 415 -23.67 23.73 -20.61
C ASN A 415 -23.82 23.98 -22.13
N PRO A 416 -24.60 24.98 -22.57
CA PRO A 416 -24.70 25.35 -23.99
C PRO A 416 -23.36 25.64 -24.71
N ASN A 417 -22.29 25.92 -23.96
CA ASN A 417 -20.95 26.17 -24.51
C ASN A 417 -20.11 24.89 -24.75
N ASP A 418 -20.66 23.72 -24.45
CA ASP A 418 -19.98 22.44 -24.61
C ASP A 418 -19.97 22.06 -26.10
N SER A 419 -18.76 21.94 -26.65
CA SER A 419 -18.40 21.94 -28.08
C SER A 419 -19.15 21.02 -29.06
N CYS A 420 -20.06 20.16 -28.60
CA CYS A 420 -20.86 19.32 -29.47
C CYS A 420 -22.14 20.02 -29.96
N PHE A 421 -22.63 21.05 -29.25
CA PHE A 421 -23.78 21.84 -29.69
C PHE A 421 -23.35 22.94 -30.66
N ASN A 422 -23.13 22.57 -31.92
CA ASN A 422 -23.06 23.58 -32.97
C ASN A 422 -24.49 24.07 -33.24
N ALA A 423 -24.85 25.25 -32.72
CA ALA A 423 -26.16 25.89 -32.86
C ALA A 423 -26.66 26.00 -34.32
N GLN A 424 -25.76 25.77 -35.29
CA GLN A 424 -26.05 25.78 -36.71
C GLN A 424 -26.64 24.46 -37.27
N TYR A 425 -26.56 23.33 -36.56
CA TYR A 425 -26.90 22.01 -37.15
C TYR A 425 -27.89 21.12 -36.36
N ASN A 426 -28.40 21.54 -35.20
CA ASN A 426 -29.49 20.84 -34.50
C ASN A 426 -29.25 19.31 -34.37
N LEU A 427 -28.02 18.89 -34.05
CA LEU A 427 -27.71 17.48 -33.80
C LEU A 427 -28.01 17.14 -32.33
N SER A 428 -28.72 16.05 -32.11
CA SER A 428 -28.73 15.36 -30.82
C SER A 428 -27.32 14.87 -30.52
N CYS A 429 -26.70 15.36 -29.45
CA CYS A 429 -25.40 14.88 -29.01
C CYS A 429 -25.60 13.72 -28.02
N ILE A 430 -25.12 12.54 -28.41
CA ILE A 430 -25.01 11.37 -27.54
C ILE A 430 -23.52 11.16 -27.31
N ASP A 431 -23.08 11.23 -26.06
CA ASP A 431 -21.75 10.79 -25.66
C ASP A 431 -21.84 9.38 -25.09
N GLN A 432 -20.91 8.52 -25.51
CA GLN A 432 -20.75 7.18 -24.97
C GLN A 432 -19.40 7.10 -24.26
N LEU A 433 -19.41 6.46 -23.09
CA LEU A 433 -18.25 6.01 -22.34
C LEU A 433 -18.31 4.48 -22.31
N SER A 434 -17.33 3.83 -22.94
CA SER A 434 -17.20 2.38 -23.00
C SER A 434 -15.82 1.99 -22.49
N PHE A 435 -15.75 1.14 -21.49
CA PHE A 435 -14.47 0.73 -20.89
C PHE A 435 -14.51 -0.70 -20.38
N ASN A 436 -13.32 -1.32 -20.38
CA ASN A 436 -13.09 -2.66 -19.88
C ASN A 436 -12.31 -2.62 -18.57
N TYR A 437 -12.57 -3.58 -17.70
CA TYR A 437 -11.89 -3.78 -16.43
C TYR A 437 -12.02 -5.24 -15.97
N ASN A 438 -11.27 -5.62 -14.94
CA ASN A 438 -11.26 -7.01 -14.43
C ASN A 438 -12.66 -7.46 -13.99
N ASN A 439 -12.96 -8.72 -14.29
CA ASN A 439 -14.17 -9.41 -13.82
C ASN A 439 -13.91 -10.16 -12.51
N ASP A 440 -14.94 -10.83 -12.03
CA ASP A 440 -15.00 -11.55 -10.78
C ASP A 440 -14.00 -12.71 -10.75
N GLN A 441 -13.39 -12.89 -9.59
CA GLN A 441 -12.46 -13.97 -9.33
C GLN A 441 -13.24 -15.23 -8.94
N LEU A 442 -13.12 -16.29 -9.75
CA LEU A 442 -13.81 -17.56 -9.52
C LEU A 442 -13.16 -18.41 -8.44
N PHE A 443 -11.83 -18.35 -8.35
CA PHE A 443 -11.05 -19.13 -7.40
C PHE A 443 -9.75 -18.42 -7.04
N SER A 444 -9.33 -18.57 -5.78
CA SER A 444 -8.01 -18.18 -5.29
C SER A 444 -7.48 -19.27 -4.36
N GLY A 445 -6.21 -19.65 -4.50
CA GLY A 445 -5.60 -20.59 -3.57
C GLY A 445 -4.09 -20.42 -3.45
N GLU A 446 -3.57 -20.52 -2.24
CA GLU A 446 -2.12 -20.65 -1.98
C GLU A 446 -1.72 -22.12 -1.89
N PHE A 447 -0.55 -22.46 -2.43
CA PHE A 447 -0.06 -23.83 -2.46
C PHE A 447 1.46 -23.94 -2.61
N TYR A 448 1.97 -25.16 -2.38
CA TYR A 448 3.37 -25.53 -2.56
C TYR A 448 3.46 -26.75 -3.48
N GLY A 449 4.10 -26.62 -4.65
CA GLY A 449 4.29 -27.73 -5.60
C GLY A 449 3.07 -28.05 -6.45
N SER A 450 1.91 -28.28 -5.84
CA SER A 450 0.68 -28.54 -6.58
C SER A 450 -0.57 -28.12 -5.82
N ILE A 451 -1.67 -27.90 -6.55
CA ILE A 451 -2.98 -27.56 -5.99
C ILE A 451 -4.08 -28.38 -6.65
N ASN A 452 -4.99 -28.88 -5.81
CA ASN A 452 -6.30 -29.33 -6.21
C ASN A 452 -7.30 -28.19 -6.01
N PHE A 453 -8.17 -27.94 -6.99
CA PHE A 453 -9.19 -26.91 -6.88
C PHE A 453 -10.47 -27.31 -7.60
N ILE A 454 -11.59 -26.74 -7.15
CA ILE A 454 -12.92 -26.93 -7.75
C ILE A 454 -13.51 -25.53 -7.95
N LEU A 455 -14.11 -25.29 -9.11
CA LEU A 455 -14.80 -24.03 -9.40
C LEU A 455 -16.24 -24.04 -8.85
N PRO A 456 -16.80 -22.86 -8.50
CA PRO A 456 -18.21 -22.74 -8.12
C PRO A 456 -19.17 -23.37 -9.14
N ILE A 457 -20.23 -24.02 -8.68
CA ILE A 457 -21.28 -24.55 -9.57
C ILE A 457 -22.06 -23.45 -10.30
N ASP A 458 -21.95 -22.22 -9.82
CA ASP A 458 -22.58 -21.03 -10.41
C ASP A 458 -21.87 -20.56 -11.71
N VAL A 459 -20.69 -21.11 -12.02
CA VAL A 459 -19.95 -20.76 -13.24
C VAL A 459 -20.69 -21.24 -14.49
N LEU A 460 -20.76 -20.42 -15.53
CA LEU A 460 -21.49 -20.73 -16.77
C LEU A 460 -20.65 -21.51 -17.78
N GLU A 461 -21.29 -22.45 -18.52
CA GLU A 461 -20.66 -23.33 -19.53
C GLU A 461 -19.90 -22.63 -20.67
N ASN A 462 -20.26 -21.39 -21.01
CA ASN A 462 -19.72 -20.69 -22.20
C ASN A 462 -18.81 -19.51 -21.85
N ASN A 463 -18.24 -19.50 -20.65
CA ASN A 463 -17.25 -18.50 -20.26
C ASN A 463 -15.85 -19.03 -20.58
N ASP A 464 -15.06 -18.21 -21.26
CA ASP A 464 -13.62 -18.42 -21.26
C ASP A 464 -13.08 -17.89 -19.91
N ILE A 465 -12.05 -18.55 -19.38
CA ILE A 465 -11.43 -18.14 -18.12
C ILE A 465 -9.95 -17.86 -18.30
N ASN A 466 -9.48 -16.94 -17.47
CA ASN A 466 -8.09 -16.54 -17.40
C ASN A 466 -7.50 -17.05 -16.09
N LEU A 467 -6.43 -17.82 -16.22
CA LEU A 467 -5.70 -18.37 -15.10
C LEU A 467 -4.40 -17.60 -14.90
N LYS A 468 -4.09 -17.27 -13.65
CA LYS A 468 -2.85 -16.61 -13.27
C LYS A 468 -2.19 -17.32 -12.11
N ILE A 469 -0.90 -17.60 -12.24
CA ILE A 469 -0.10 -18.20 -11.18
C ILE A 469 1.07 -17.30 -10.86
N HIS A 470 1.13 -16.84 -9.62
CA HIS A 470 2.31 -16.17 -9.07
C HIS A 470 3.20 -17.18 -8.35
N ASN A 471 4.52 -17.09 -8.56
CA ASN A 471 5.50 -17.88 -7.82
C ASN A 471 6.47 -16.98 -7.06
N ASP A 472 6.53 -17.13 -5.74
CA ASP A 472 7.31 -16.24 -4.89
C ASP A 472 8.83 -16.35 -5.09
N TYR A 473 9.31 -17.58 -5.33
CA TYR A 473 10.75 -17.85 -5.41
C TYR A 473 11.40 -17.24 -6.65
N SER A 474 10.78 -17.43 -7.81
CA SER A 474 11.22 -16.83 -9.06
C SER A 474 10.77 -15.37 -9.22
N ASN A 475 9.88 -14.90 -8.33
CA ASN A 475 9.15 -13.65 -8.45
C ASN A 475 8.57 -13.46 -9.86
N SER A 476 7.78 -14.44 -10.30
CA SER A 476 7.22 -14.46 -11.64
C SER A 476 5.71 -14.68 -11.66
N LEU A 477 5.08 -14.28 -12.75
CA LEU A 477 3.66 -14.46 -13.04
C LEU A 477 3.51 -15.16 -14.39
N GLN A 478 2.73 -16.24 -14.42
CA GLN A 478 2.27 -16.87 -15.66
C GLN A 478 0.77 -16.61 -15.82
N SER A 479 0.37 -16.13 -17.00
CA SER A 479 -1.04 -15.94 -17.37
C SER A 479 -1.38 -16.87 -18.53
N ILE A 480 -2.46 -17.64 -18.40
CA ILE A 480 -3.00 -18.51 -19.44
C ILE A 480 -4.44 -18.07 -19.66
N ASN A 481 -4.72 -17.62 -20.88
CA ASN A 481 -6.00 -17.04 -21.24
C ASN A 481 -6.79 -18.02 -22.10
N ASP A 482 -8.09 -17.73 -22.25
CA ASP A 482 -8.98 -18.43 -23.17
C ASP A 482 -9.06 -19.96 -22.89
N ILE A 483 -9.03 -20.35 -21.59
CA ILE A 483 -9.14 -21.76 -21.19
C ILE A 483 -10.62 -22.16 -21.25
N LEU A 484 -10.88 -23.29 -21.91
CA LEU A 484 -12.23 -23.83 -22.09
C LEU A 484 -12.79 -24.36 -20.76
N LEU A 485 -14.04 -24.02 -20.46
CA LEU A 485 -14.82 -24.62 -19.38
C LEU A 485 -15.70 -25.76 -19.89
N GLN A 486 -15.77 -26.85 -19.12
CA GLN A 486 -16.72 -27.95 -19.36
C GLN A 486 -17.36 -28.41 -18.06
N PHE A 487 -18.66 -28.70 -18.07
CA PHE A 487 -19.31 -29.33 -16.93
C PHE A 487 -19.01 -30.83 -16.89
N SER A 488 -18.56 -31.30 -15.73
CA SER A 488 -18.45 -32.72 -15.47
C SER A 488 -19.83 -33.35 -15.26
N ASN A 489 -20.03 -34.56 -15.78
CA ASN A 489 -21.23 -35.38 -15.51
C ASN A 489 -21.05 -36.28 -14.26
N GLU A 490 -19.97 -36.10 -13.51
CA GLU A 490 -19.73 -36.85 -12.28
C GLU A 490 -20.68 -36.41 -11.16
N SER A 491 -20.89 -37.27 -10.17
CA SER A 491 -21.69 -36.92 -9.00
C SER A 491 -21.01 -35.78 -8.26
N LEU A 492 -21.72 -34.65 -8.12
CA LEU A 492 -21.33 -33.54 -7.25
C LEU A 492 -21.02 -34.07 -5.84
N PHE A 493 -20.06 -33.41 -5.18
CA PHE A 493 -19.71 -33.69 -3.79
C PHE A 493 -20.97 -33.56 -2.90
N ASP A 494 -21.10 -34.43 -1.90
CA ASP A 494 -22.21 -34.37 -0.93
C ASP A 494 -21.74 -33.52 0.26
N ASP A 495 -21.91 -32.21 0.15
CA ASP A 495 -21.70 -31.25 1.23
C ASP A 495 -22.98 -30.47 1.49
N ASN A 496 -23.32 -30.32 2.77
CA ASN A 496 -24.52 -29.63 3.24
C ASN A 496 -24.20 -28.62 4.36
N ASN A 497 -22.92 -28.35 4.65
CA ASN A 497 -22.49 -27.35 5.62
C ASN A 497 -21.94 -26.14 4.87
N GLY A 498 -22.19 -24.94 5.38
CA GLY A 498 -21.51 -23.75 4.88
C GLY A 498 -20.22 -23.47 5.67
N PRO A 499 -19.43 -22.47 5.23
CA PRO A 499 -18.14 -22.17 5.82
C PRO A 499 -18.16 -21.87 7.31
N GLU A 500 -17.12 -22.27 8.03
CA GLU A 500 -16.86 -21.80 9.39
C GLU A 500 -16.34 -20.36 9.34
N ILE A 501 -17.02 -19.45 10.05
CA ILE A 501 -16.66 -18.03 10.11
C ILE A 501 -16.14 -17.71 11.52
N LYS A 502 -14.93 -17.15 11.62
CA LYS A 502 -14.36 -16.62 12.87
C LYS A 502 -13.87 -15.20 12.68
N ILE A 503 -13.96 -14.38 13.72
CA ILE A 503 -13.49 -12.97 13.68
C ILE A 503 -12.39 -12.80 14.71
N TYR A 504 -11.35 -12.07 14.36
CA TYR A 504 -10.22 -11.75 15.23
C TYR A 504 -9.95 -10.24 15.23
N GLN A 505 -9.39 -9.73 16.33
CA GLN A 505 -8.70 -8.45 16.36
C GLN A 505 -7.38 -8.64 17.11
N ASN A 506 -6.27 -8.21 16.49
CA ASN A 506 -4.92 -8.38 17.06
C ASN A 506 -4.62 -9.84 17.46
N GLU A 507 -4.95 -10.79 16.57
CA GLU A 507 -4.80 -12.25 16.79
C GLU A 507 -5.66 -12.85 17.92
N ILE A 508 -6.53 -12.06 18.55
CA ILE A 508 -7.47 -12.51 19.59
C ILE A 508 -8.83 -12.74 18.96
N GLU A 509 -9.38 -13.96 19.12
CA GLU A 509 -10.72 -14.31 18.65
C GLU A 509 -11.78 -13.47 19.37
N LEU A 510 -12.64 -12.83 18.58
CA LEU A 510 -13.79 -12.11 19.07
C LEU A 510 -14.95 -13.09 19.25
N LEU A 511 -15.61 -13.00 20.40
CA LEU A 511 -16.80 -13.75 20.72
C LEU A 511 -17.95 -12.77 20.97
N ASN A 512 -19.16 -13.28 21.09
CA ASN A 512 -20.29 -12.45 21.53
C ASN A 512 -19.97 -11.76 22.87
N GLN A 513 -20.20 -10.44 22.94
CA GLN A 513 -19.85 -9.51 24.02
C GLN A 513 -18.36 -9.12 24.12
N SER A 514 -17.50 -9.54 23.19
CA SER A 514 -16.14 -9.00 23.10
C SER A 514 -16.15 -7.50 22.87
N THR A 515 -15.08 -6.83 23.28
CA THR A 515 -14.83 -5.41 23.01
C THR A 515 -13.87 -5.27 21.84
N ILE A 516 -14.21 -4.44 20.86
CA ILE A 516 -13.30 -4.06 19.78
C ILE A 516 -12.72 -2.66 20.02
N TYR A 517 -11.46 -2.47 19.65
CA TYR A 517 -10.69 -1.26 19.89
C TYR A 517 -10.29 -0.57 18.58
N PRO A 518 -10.08 0.75 18.58
CA PRO A 518 -9.40 1.44 17.49
C PRO A 518 -7.96 0.90 17.27
N PRO A 519 -7.41 0.95 16.05
CA PRO A 519 -8.15 1.07 14.80
C PRO A 519 -9.07 -0.15 14.66
N PHE A 520 -10.34 0.04 14.30
CA PHE A 520 -11.38 -1.01 14.27
C PHE A 520 -11.20 -1.99 13.09
N ASN A 521 -9.97 -2.45 12.90
CA ASN A 521 -9.57 -3.47 11.96
C ASN A 521 -9.84 -4.85 12.56
N ILE A 522 -10.54 -5.69 11.80
CA ILE A 522 -10.83 -7.08 12.14
C ILE A 522 -10.32 -8.00 11.05
N THR A 523 -9.96 -9.22 11.44
CA THR A 523 -9.63 -10.30 10.52
C THR A 523 -10.75 -11.32 10.55
N ILE A 524 -11.38 -11.57 9.41
CA ILE A 524 -12.44 -12.55 9.22
C ILE A 524 -11.78 -13.80 8.62
N SER A 525 -11.75 -14.91 9.35
CA SER A 525 -11.25 -16.20 8.88
C SER A 525 -12.40 -17.04 8.35
N LEU A 526 -12.19 -17.67 7.20
CA LEU A 526 -13.14 -18.57 6.54
C LEU A 526 -12.43 -19.91 6.26
N ASP A 527 -13.06 -21.01 6.66
CA ASP A 527 -12.55 -22.37 6.50
C ASP A 527 -13.71 -23.32 6.18
N ASP A 528 -13.53 -24.20 5.22
CA ASP A 528 -14.53 -25.17 4.80
C ASP A 528 -13.86 -26.44 4.22
N ASP A 529 -14.61 -27.52 4.05
CA ASP A 529 -14.14 -28.75 3.39
C ASP A 529 -14.05 -28.57 1.86
N LEU A 530 -14.86 -27.67 1.30
CA LEU A 530 -14.83 -27.22 -0.09
C LEU A 530 -14.29 -25.78 -0.21
N PRO A 531 -13.88 -25.33 -1.40
CA PRO A 531 -13.48 -23.94 -1.60
C PRO A 531 -14.55 -22.93 -1.18
N ILE A 532 -14.11 -21.81 -0.59
CA ILE A 532 -14.97 -20.66 -0.30
C ILE A 532 -15.38 -20.01 -1.63
N ASN A 533 -16.68 -19.73 -1.80
CA ASN A 533 -17.16 -19.01 -2.97
C ASN A 533 -16.83 -17.52 -2.84
N ILE A 534 -15.88 -17.08 -3.65
CA ILE A 534 -15.45 -15.69 -3.78
C ILE A 534 -15.93 -15.04 -5.09
N SER A 535 -16.72 -15.76 -5.89
CA SER A 535 -17.11 -15.31 -7.21
C SER A 535 -18.22 -14.25 -7.19
N GLY A 536 -19.07 -14.25 -6.16
CA GLY A 536 -20.25 -13.37 -6.09
C GLY A 536 -21.32 -13.69 -7.14
N LEU A 537 -21.11 -14.74 -7.95
CA LEU A 537 -22.10 -15.19 -8.92
C LEU A 537 -23.37 -15.62 -8.18
N ASN A 538 -24.53 -15.33 -8.77
CA ASN A 538 -25.84 -15.59 -8.17
C ASN A 538 -26.06 -14.98 -6.77
N TYR A 539 -25.36 -13.87 -6.45
CA TYR A 539 -25.45 -13.18 -5.15
C TYR A 539 -24.89 -14.00 -3.97
N HIS A 540 -24.06 -15.01 -4.24
CA HIS A 540 -23.30 -15.74 -3.21
C HIS A 540 -22.02 -14.97 -2.86
N ASP A 541 -22.21 -13.77 -2.32
CA ASP A 541 -21.13 -12.88 -1.91
C ASP A 541 -20.66 -13.18 -0.48
N ILE A 542 -19.38 -12.92 -0.22
CA ILE A 542 -18.92 -12.71 1.15
C ILE A 542 -19.30 -11.28 1.52
N ARG A 543 -20.14 -11.10 2.53
CA ARG A 543 -20.65 -9.78 2.90
C ARG A 543 -20.63 -9.54 4.39
N ILE A 544 -20.43 -8.28 4.76
CA ILE A 544 -20.50 -7.78 6.14
C ILE A 544 -21.54 -6.66 6.24
N TRP A 545 -22.29 -6.63 7.34
CA TRP A 545 -23.13 -5.49 7.68
C TRP A 545 -23.22 -5.31 9.18
N ILE A 546 -23.44 -4.05 9.58
CA ILE A 546 -23.56 -3.65 10.99
C ILE A 546 -25.03 -3.53 11.36
N ASP A 547 -25.36 -3.99 12.56
CA ASP A 547 -26.70 -4.02 13.17
C ASP A 547 -27.73 -4.71 12.27
N ASN A 548 -28.82 -4.02 11.93
CA ASN A 548 -29.92 -4.56 11.13
C ASN A 548 -29.89 -4.04 9.68
N ASN A 549 -28.79 -3.42 9.24
CA ASN A 549 -28.69 -2.76 7.94
C ASN A 549 -28.23 -3.72 6.83
N GLN A 550 -28.88 -4.88 6.70
CA GLN A 550 -28.49 -5.90 5.70
C GLN A 550 -28.52 -5.38 4.25
N ASN A 551 -29.38 -4.39 3.94
CA ASN A 551 -29.45 -3.79 2.60
C ASN A 551 -28.25 -2.90 2.27
N GLU A 552 -27.47 -2.50 3.27
CA GLU A 552 -26.24 -1.69 3.13
C GLU A 552 -25.00 -2.57 3.36
N SER A 553 -25.09 -3.88 3.05
CA SER A 553 -23.98 -4.80 3.23
C SER A 553 -22.83 -4.50 2.28
N VAL A 554 -21.60 -4.57 2.79
CA VAL A 554 -20.38 -4.40 2.02
C VAL A 554 -19.91 -5.74 1.48
N ILE A 555 -19.64 -5.80 0.16
CA ILE A 555 -19.11 -6.99 -0.53
C ILE A 555 -17.58 -7.09 -0.35
N LEU A 556 -17.13 -8.21 0.19
CA LEU A 556 -15.75 -8.45 0.61
C LEU A 556 -14.96 -9.40 -0.31
N ASN A 557 -15.56 -9.92 -1.38
CA ASN A 557 -14.96 -10.94 -2.25
C ASN A 557 -13.55 -10.57 -2.75
N ASP A 558 -13.36 -9.34 -3.25
CA ASP A 558 -12.07 -8.86 -3.75
C ASP A 558 -10.99 -8.76 -2.65
N LEU A 559 -11.42 -8.77 -1.39
CA LEU A 559 -10.53 -8.65 -0.24
C LEU A 559 -10.09 -10.02 0.31
N PHE A 560 -10.56 -11.14 -0.26
CA PHE A 560 -10.20 -12.46 0.20
C PHE A 560 -8.73 -12.79 -0.10
N ILE A 561 -7.99 -13.15 0.96
CA ILE A 561 -6.60 -13.60 0.90
C ILE A 561 -6.59 -15.11 1.19
N PRO A 562 -6.31 -15.97 0.20
CA PRO A 562 -6.30 -17.41 0.41
C PRO A 562 -5.09 -17.83 1.27
N THR A 563 -5.29 -18.83 2.12
CA THR A 563 -4.21 -19.56 2.83
C THR A 563 -4.08 -21.00 2.36
N SER A 564 -5.10 -21.51 1.67
CA SER A 564 -5.12 -22.81 1.00
C SER A 564 -6.14 -22.79 -0.15
N SER A 565 -6.52 -23.95 -0.69
CA SER A 565 -7.63 -24.07 -1.65
C SER A 565 -9.02 -23.98 -1.00
N THR A 566 -9.14 -24.18 0.32
CA THR A 566 -10.43 -24.23 1.05
C THR A 566 -10.50 -23.25 2.22
N SER A 567 -9.47 -22.43 2.42
CA SER A 567 -9.42 -21.49 3.53
C SER A 567 -8.67 -20.21 3.19
N GLY A 568 -9.02 -19.15 3.93
CA GLY A 568 -8.40 -17.85 3.81
C GLY A 568 -8.96 -16.86 4.81
N TYR A 569 -8.57 -15.60 4.66
CA TYR A 569 -9.03 -14.53 5.54
C TYR A 569 -9.22 -13.22 4.79
N ILE A 570 -9.99 -12.32 5.40
CA ILE A 570 -10.21 -10.95 4.97
C ILE A 570 -9.81 -10.02 6.12
N ASN A 571 -8.94 -9.05 5.84
CA ASN A 571 -8.73 -7.92 6.75
C ASN A 571 -9.70 -6.82 6.35
N TYR A 572 -10.48 -6.33 7.31
CA TYR A 572 -11.50 -5.32 7.08
C TYR A 572 -11.43 -4.24 8.16
N LEU A 573 -11.17 -3.02 7.73
CA LEU A 573 -11.25 -1.83 8.58
C LEU A 573 -12.72 -1.36 8.65
N ILE A 574 -13.36 -1.48 9.81
CA ILE A 574 -14.75 -1.05 9.98
C ILE A 574 -14.84 0.47 9.87
N ASN A 575 -15.77 0.96 9.04
CA ASN A 575 -16.09 2.37 8.93
C ASN A 575 -16.64 2.89 10.28
N THR A 576 -15.94 3.86 10.87
CA THR A 576 -16.29 4.44 12.17
C THR A 576 -17.64 5.15 12.18
N ASP A 577 -18.09 5.65 11.03
CA ASP A 577 -19.37 6.35 10.91
C ASP A 577 -20.57 5.40 11.13
N LEU A 578 -20.36 4.09 10.98
CA LEU A 578 -21.34 3.05 11.30
C LEU A 578 -21.41 2.73 12.81
N LEU A 579 -20.43 3.19 13.60
CA LEU A 579 -20.26 2.85 15.01
C LEU A 579 -20.74 3.98 15.94
N PHE A 580 -22.01 4.36 15.82
CA PHE A 580 -22.62 5.49 16.55
C PHE A 580 -23.06 5.16 17.99
N SER A 581 -22.83 3.93 18.48
CA SER A 581 -23.19 3.49 19.83
C SER A 581 -22.14 2.55 20.44
N ASP A 582 -22.26 2.27 21.74
CA ASP A 582 -21.29 1.42 22.45
C ASP A 582 -21.50 -0.08 22.20
N LEU A 583 -22.61 -0.47 21.55
CA LEU A 583 -22.95 -1.86 21.29
C LEU A 583 -23.51 -2.00 19.88
N HIS A 584 -22.83 -2.77 19.05
CA HIS A 584 -23.25 -3.05 17.68
C HIS A 584 -23.28 -4.55 17.42
N THR A 585 -24.11 -5.00 16.50
CA THR A 585 -24.07 -6.37 15.99
C THR A 585 -23.25 -6.40 14.70
N ILE A 586 -22.18 -7.19 14.65
CA ILE A 586 -21.48 -7.49 13.40
C ILE A 586 -22.06 -8.77 12.81
N ASN A 587 -22.45 -8.70 11.55
CA ASN A 587 -22.98 -9.83 10.80
C ASN A 587 -22.09 -10.12 9.60
N ILE A 588 -21.76 -11.39 9.38
CA ILE A 588 -20.96 -11.84 8.25
C ILE A 588 -21.67 -13.03 7.62
N GLU A 589 -21.81 -13.00 6.30
CA GLU A 589 -22.28 -14.13 5.51
C GLU A 589 -21.19 -14.58 4.54
N ALA A 590 -21.04 -15.89 4.38
CA ALA A 590 -20.17 -16.52 3.40
C ALA A 590 -20.82 -17.80 2.86
N TRP A 591 -20.37 -18.20 1.67
CA TRP A 591 -20.89 -19.36 0.92
C TRP A 591 -19.73 -20.26 0.50
N ASP A 592 -19.98 -21.56 0.40
CA ASP A 592 -19.08 -22.49 -0.29
C ASP A 592 -19.41 -22.54 -1.80
N ILE A 593 -18.61 -23.29 -2.57
CA ILE A 593 -18.84 -23.51 -4.02
C ILE A 593 -20.07 -24.37 -4.37
N MET A 594 -20.73 -24.97 -3.37
CA MET A 594 -21.92 -25.82 -3.51
C MET A 594 -23.21 -25.12 -3.07
N ASN A 595 -23.12 -23.81 -2.78
CA ASN A 595 -24.21 -22.93 -2.35
C ASN A 595 -24.76 -23.24 -0.94
N ASN A 596 -23.91 -23.76 -0.05
CA ASN A 596 -24.18 -23.82 1.38
C ASN A 596 -23.70 -22.52 2.05
N SER A 597 -24.61 -21.83 2.76
CA SER A 597 -24.32 -20.55 3.42
C SER A 597 -24.12 -20.69 4.92
N SER A 598 -23.24 -19.85 5.48
CA SER A 598 -23.14 -19.60 6.92
C SER A 598 -23.34 -18.11 7.22
N VAL A 599 -24.02 -17.81 8.33
CA VAL A 599 -24.17 -16.45 8.86
C VAL A 599 -23.70 -16.42 10.31
N LEU A 600 -22.72 -15.56 10.61
CA LEU A 600 -22.26 -15.26 11.96
C LEU A 600 -22.84 -13.92 12.41
N SER A 601 -23.43 -13.87 13.60
CA SER A 601 -23.93 -12.62 14.21
C SER A 601 -23.43 -12.48 15.65
N TYR A 602 -22.53 -11.55 15.90
CA TYR A 602 -21.99 -11.26 17.24
C TYR A 602 -22.33 -9.85 17.68
N ASN A 603 -22.79 -9.70 18.93
CA ASN A 603 -22.93 -8.41 19.58
C ASN A 603 -21.58 -8.02 20.17
N LEU A 604 -20.97 -6.95 19.66
CA LEU A 604 -19.67 -6.47 20.09
C LEU A 604 -19.83 -5.13 20.79
N ASN A 605 -19.09 -4.95 21.88
CA ASN A 605 -18.96 -3.66 22.52
C ASN A 605 -17.95 -2.84 21.74
N ILE A 606 -18.35 -1.66 21.28
CA ILE A 606 -17.42 -0.69 20.71
C ILE A 606 -16.75 0.01 21.86
N PHE A 607 -15.43 -0.01 21.86
CA PHE A 607 -14.67 0.83 22.76
C PHE A 607 -14.78 2.29 22.29
N ASN A 608 -15.88 2.93 22.66
CA ASN A 608 -16.18 4.32 22.38
C ASN A 608 -15.80 5.17 23.59
N THR A 609 -15.00 6.20 23.37
CA THR A 609 -14.35 6.93 24.47
C THR A 609 -14.60 8.41 24.47
N GLY A 610 -15.53 8.90 23.64
CA GLY A 610 -16.00 10.28 23.66
C GLY A 610 -14.86 11.29 23.77
N ASN A 611 -14.10 11.53 22.69
CA ASN A 611 -13.06 12.56 22.59
C ASN A 611 -11.92 12.55 23.64
N GLU A 612 -11.82 11.56 24.53
CA GLU A 612 -10.69 11.46 25.47
C GLU A 612 -9.62 10.50 24.93
N ASN A 613 -8.36 10.95 24.98
CA ASN A 613 -7.17 10.21 24.53
C ASN A 613 -7.03 8.89 25.30
N VAL A 614 -7.04 7.75 24.60
CA VAL A 614 -7.17 6.47 25.29
C VAL A 614 -5.92 5.65 25.28
N ILE A 615 -5.62 5.13 26.45
CA ILE A 615 -4.70 4.02 26.68
C ILE A 615 -5.51 2.76 26.91
N TYR A 616 -5.28 1.73 26.10
CA TYR A 616 -5.94 0.42 26.18
C TYR A 616 -4.90 -0.70 26.11
N ASN A 617 -5.33 -1.96 26.23
CA ASN A 617 -4.45 -3.14 26.22
C ASN A 617 -3.25 -3.06 27.18
N VAL A 618 -3.46 -2.50 28.37
CA VAL A 618 -2.41 -2.34 29.38
C VAL A 618 -2.11 -3.67 30.06
N TYR A 619 -0.95 -4.24 29.75
CA TYR A 619 -0.46 -5.49 30.32
C TYR A 619 1.03 -5.38 30.64
N ASN A 620 1.56 -6.43 31.27
CA ASN A 620 2.99 -6.66 31.25
C ASN A 620 3.27 -8.06 30.70
N PHE A 621 4.28 -8.22 29.86
CA PHE A 621 4.63 -9.50 29.24
C PHE A 621 6.15 -9.73 29.22
N PRO A 622 6.65 -10.91 29.61
CA PRO A 622 5.92 -12.03 30.20
C PRO A 622 5.34 -11.68 31.58
N ASN A 623 4.25 -12.32 31.99
CA ASN A 623 3.67 -12.25 33.34
C ASN A 623 3.05 -13.62 33.73
N PRO A 624 3.54 -14.33 34.75
CA PRO A 624 4.64 -13.94 35.63
C PRO A 624 5.98 -13.85 34.91
N PHE A 625 6.78 -12.84 35.24
CA PHE A 625 8.11 -12.65 34.67
C PHE A 625 9.19 -13.35 35.52
N LYS A 626 10.37 -13.65 34.95
CA LYS A 626 11.50 -14.25 35.69
C LYS A 626 12.63 -13.25 35.90
N ASN A 627 13.22 -12.80 34.79
CA ASN A 627 14.32 -11.84 34.78
C ASN A 627 13.85 -10.46 34.38
N GLU A 628 13.03 -10.36 33.33
CA GLU A 628 12.56 -9.10 32.77
C GLU A 628 11.12 -9.20 32.29
N THR A 629 10.46 -8.07 32.19
CA THR A 629 9.11 -7.90 31.64
C THR A 629 9.05 -6.60 30.85
N PHE A 630 8.08 -6.48 29.96
CA PHE A 630 7.75 -5.26 29.26
C PHE A 630 6.38 -4.81 29.71
N PHE A 631 6.24 -3.55 30.12
CA PHE A 631 4.93 -2.93 30.29
C PHE A 631 4.45 -2.49 28.92
N THR A 632 3.33 -3.05 28.48
CA THR A 632 2.80 -2.87 27.12
C THR A 632 1.43 -2.21 27.20
N PHE A 633 1.16 -1.30 26.28
CA PHE A 633 -0.15 -0.68 26.13
C PHE A 633 -0.33 -0.18 24.70
N SER A 634 -1.57 0.09 24.32
CA SER A 634 -1.90 0.74 23.07
C SER A 634 -2.46 2.13 23.30
N CYS A 635 -2.20 3.06 22.37
CA CYS A 635 -2.72 4.42 22.44
C CYS A 635 -3.33 4.81 21.10
N SER A 636 -4.55 5.34 21.12
CA SER A 636 -5.27 5.74 19.91
C SER A 636 -4.78 7.04 19.27
N ASN A 637 -3.70 7.64 19.78
CA ASN A 637 -3.20 8.95 19.36
C ASN A 637 -1.83 8.82 18.69
N ASN A 638 -1.67 9.54 17.56
CA ASN A 638 -0.39 9.73 16.88
C ASN A 638 0.43 10.89 17.48
N SER A 639 0.65 10.87 18.79
CA SER A 639 1.47 11.86 19.50
C SER A 639 2.56 11.18 20.33
N PRO A 640 3.73 11.81 20.52
CA PRO A 640 4.73 11.32 21.47
C PRO A 640 4.19 11.30 22.91
N LEU A 641 4.55 10.27 23.67
CA LEU A 641 4.04 10.02 25.01
C LEU A 641 5.17 10.07 26.05
N ASN A 642 4.91 10.69 27.19
CA ASN A 642 5.73 10.55 28.40
C ASN A 642 5.09 9.52 29.32
N VAL A 643 5.80 8.44 29.62
CA VAL A 643 5.30 7.31 30.42
C VAL A 643 6.03 7.24 31.74
N ASN A 644 5.29 7.26 32.83
CA ASN A 644 5.78 7.05 34.19
C ASN A 644 5.22 5.73 34.75
N ILE A 645 6.11 4.88 35.25
CA ILE A 645 5.73 3.60 35.88
C ILE A 645 6.30 3.52 37.28
N ASN A 646 5.43 3.56 38.28
CA ASN A 646 5.81 3.38 39.69
C ASN A 646 5.47 1.96 40.14
N ILE A 647 6.46 1.19 40.58
CA ILE A 647 6.28 -0.21 40.98
C ILE A 647 6.30 -0.30 42.51
N TYR A 648 5.35 -1.04 43.10
CA TYR A 648 5.16 -1.17 44.53
C TYR A 648 5.03 -2.63 44.98
N SER A 649 5.52 -2.94 46.17
CA SER A 649 5.18 -4.18 46.86
C SER A 649 3.73 -4.15 47.36
N LEU A 650 3.16 -5.31 47.72
CA LEU A 650 1.82 -5.36 48.32
C LEU A 650 1.72 -4.59 49.66
N ASN A 651 2.85 -4.30 50.30
CA ASN A 651 2.91 -3.52 51.53
C ASN A 651 3.00 -2.00 51.25
N GLY A 652 2.95 -1.58 49.98
CA GLY A 652 3.02 -0.18 49.55
C GLY A 652 4.44 0.39 49.45
N GLU A 653 5.48 -0.43 49.61
CA GLU A 653 6.86 0.04 49.46
C GLU A 653 7.19 0.22 47.98
N LYS A 654 7.70 1.41 47.61
CA LYS A 654 8.13 1.68 46.24
C LYS A 654 9.39 0.87 45.91
N VAL A 655 9.27 0.00 44.92
CA VAL A 655 10.29 -0.93 44.46
C VAL A 655 11.16 -0.30 43.39
N ASN A 656 10.54 0.36 42.40
CA ASN A 656 11.24 1.04 41.31
C ASN A 656 10.35 2.15 40.70
N SER A 657 10.96 3.01 39.88
CA SER A 657 10.33 4.06 39.10
C SER A 657 10.97 4.10 37.72
N LEU A 658 10.16 4.04 36.66
CA LEU A 658 10.60 4.20 35.29
C LEU A 658 9.95 5.44 34.72
N SER A 659 10.69 6.21 33.93
CA SER A 659 10.19 7.34 33.17
C SER A 659 10.80 7.27 31.78
N GLU A 660 9.97 7.10 30.75
CA GLU A 660 10.40 6.99 29.36
C GLU A 660 9.61 7.97 28.48
N TYR A 661 10.31 8.56 27.52
CA TYR A 661 9.70 9.29 26.40
C TYR A 661 9.59 8.32 25.23
N LEU A 662 8.37 8.10 24.75
CA LEU A 662 8.06 7.21 23.65
C LEU A 662 7.61 8.04 22.45
N GLU A 663 8.29 7.87 21.32
CA GLU A 663 7.87 8.46 20.04
C GLU A 663 6.62 7.76 19.50
N VAL A 664 5.97 8.37 18.50
CA VAL A 664 4.77 7.82 17.86
C VAL A 664 5.05 6.40 17.34
N SER A 665 4.23 5.44 17.76
CA SER A 665 4.35 4.05 17.32
C SER A 665 3.49 3.83 16.08
N SER A 666 4.05 3.27 15.02
CA SER A 666 3.33 2.98 13.76
C SER A 666 2.17 2.00 13.91
N ASN A 667 2.14 1.24 15.02
CA ASN A 667 1.14 0.18 15.26
C ASN A 667 0.27 0.47 16.48
N ASP A 668 0.23 1.74 16.94
CA ASP A 668 -0.45 2.16 18.17
C ASP A 668 -0.03 1.36 19.41
N PHE A 669 1.12 0.68 19.39
CA PHE A 669 1.58 -0.25 20.42
C PHE A 669 2.90 0.20 21.03
N TYR A 670 2.92 0.30 22.35
CA TYR A 670 4.02 0.86 23.13
C TYR A 670 4.53 -0.17 24.13
N LYS A 671 5.85 -0.17 24.38
CA LYS A 671 6.50 -1.05 25.36
C LYS A 671 7.58 -0.32 26.14
N VAL A 672 7.58 -0.50 27.46
CA VAL A 672 8.59 0.01 28.40
C VAL A 672 9.28 -1.18 29.06
N HIS A 673 10.60 -1.28 28.93
CA HIS A 673 11.36 -2.42 29.45
C HIS A 673 11.61 -2.31 30.96
N TRP A 674 11.52 -3.43 31.67
CA TRP A 674 12.00 -3.53 33.03
C TRP A 674 12.77 -4.82 33.31
N ASN A 675 13.98 -4.66 33.83
CA ASN A 675 14.91 -5.74 34.17
C ASN A 675 14.61 -6.44 35.52
N GLY A 676 13.47 -6.15 36.17
CA GLY A 676 13.06 -6.83 37.39
C GLY A 676 13.89 -6.54 38.64
N LEU A 677 14.66 -5.44 38.63
CA LEU A 677 15.48 -4.97 39.75
C LEU A 677 14.79 -3.85 40.53
N ASN A 678 15.13 -3.69 41.81
CA ASN A 678 14.74 -2.51 42.60
C ASN A 678 15.66 -1.31 42.30
N TYR A 679 15.39 -0.16 42.95
CA TYR A 679 16.21 1.06 42.83
C TYR A 679 17.69 0.88 43.24
N SER A 680 18.02 -0.13 44.05
CA SER A 680 19.40 -0.48 44.45
C SER A 680 20.08 -1.46 43.49
N SER A 681 19.47 -1.73 42.32
CA SER A 681 19.93 -2.73 41.35
C SER A 681 19.98 -4.18 41.88
N GLU A 682 19.15 -4.48 42.88
CA GLU A 682 19.02 -5.81 43.46
C GLU A 682 17.79 -6.53 42.90
N LYS A 683 17.89 -7.86 42.79
CA LYS A 683 16.75 -8.68 42.34
C LYS A 683 15.63 -8.63 43.38
N ILE A 684 14.44 -8.24 42.95
CA ILE A 684 13.25 -8.28 43.80
C ILE A 684 12.83 -9.73 44.07
N GLN A 685 12.15 -9.97 45.19
CA GLN A 685 11.68 -11.29 45.59
C GLN A 685 10.55 -11.79 44.69
N ASN A 686 10.34 -13.11 44.65
CA ASN A 686 9.20 -13.68 43.96
C ASN A 686 7.91 -13.29 44.67
N GLY A 687 6.86 -12.98 43.92
CA GLY A 687 5.60 -12.51 44.50
C GLY A 687 4.83 -11.61 43.56
N VAL A 688 3.70 -11.14 44.05
CA VAL A 688 2.83 -10.19 43.34
C VAL A 688 3.24 -8.76 43.72
N TYR A 689 3.27 -7.89 42.74
CA TYR A 689 3.53 -6.45 42.87
C TYR A 689 2.41 -5.67 42.19
N LEU A 690 2.29 -4.40 42.55
CA LEU A 690 1.43 -3.44 41.88
C LEU A 690 2.29 -2.46 41.08
N TYR A 691 1.80 -1.98 39.96
CA TYR A 691 2.40 -0.86 39.27
C TYR A 691 1.34 0.19 38.93
N GLU A 692 1.67 1.46 39.18
CA GLU A 692 0.91 2.60 38.69
C GLU A 692 1.52 3.02 37.35
N LEU A 693 0.70 3.03 36.31
CA LEU A 693 1.03 3.53 34.99
C LEU A 693 0.38 4.91 34.82
N GLU A 694 1.19 5.93 34.59
CA GLU A 694 0.75 7.28 34.24
C GLU A 694 1.32 7.65 32.87
N ILE A 695 0.45 8.05 31.95
CA ILE A 695 0.84 8.44 30.60
C ILE A 695 0.41 9.89 30.36
N LEU A 696 1.34 10.65 29.80
CA LEU A 696 1.25 12.09 29.60
C LEU A 696 1.46 12.42 28.12
N GLU A 697 0.54 13.19 27.55
CA GLU A 697 0.66 13.78 26.21
C GLU A 697 0.74 15.30 26.37
N ASP A 698 1.73 15.96 25.77
CA ASP A 698 1.97 17.40 25.95
C ASP A 698 1.95 17.87 27.42
N ASN A 699 2.50 17.04 28.32
CA ASN A 699 2.51 17.22 29.78
C ASN A 699 1.12 17.18 30.45
N ARG A 700 0.08 16.72 29.77
CA ARG A 700 -1.26 16.46 30.34
C ARG A 700 -1.43 14.96 30.56
N SER A 701 -1.90 14.57 31.75
CA SER A 701 -2.13 13.15 32.05
C SER A 701 -3.37 12.69 31.29
N ILE A 702 -3.17 11.75 30.37
CA ILE A 702 -4.23 11.12 29.57
C ILE A 702 -4.63 9.75 30.13
N HIS A 703 -3.76 9.15 30.94
CA HIS A 703 -4.06 7.90 31.63
C HIS A 703 -3.33 7.84 32.96
N LYS A 704 -4.02 7.34 33.99
CA LYS A 704 -3.41 7.02 35.29
C LYS A 704 -4.17 5.90 35.97
N ASN A 705 -3.58 4.71 36.07
CA ASN A 705 -4.24 3.56 36.69
C ASN A 705 -3.25 2.58 37.33
N ILE A 706 -3.75 1.71 38.22
CA ILE A 706 -2.96 0.72 38.96
C ILE A 706 -3.26 -0.69 38.45
N TYR A 707 -2.20 -1.44 38.16
CA TYR A 707 -2.22 -2.78 37.59
C TYR A 707 -1.42 -3.77 38.45
N LYS A 708 -1.58 -5.07 38.17
CA LYS A 708 -0.91 -6.16 38.88
C LYS A 708 0.13 -6.82 38.00
N LEU A 709 1.26 -7.19 38.59
CA LEU A 709 2.31 -7.97 37.94
C LEU A 709 2.85 -9.03 38.91
N ALA A 710 3.38 -10.14 38.39
CA ALA A 710 3.90 -11.24 39.21
C ALA A 710 5.33 -11.61 38.81
N LYS A 711 6.20 -11.82 39.80
CA LYS A 711 7.54 -12.38 39.61
C LYS A 711 7.58 -13.85 40.01
N SER A 712 8.07 -14.68 39.12
CA SER A 712 8.30 -16.12 39.30
C SER A 712 9.80 -16.44 39.38
N LYS A 713 10.11 -17.68 39.80
CA LYS A 713 11.48 -18.17 40.02
C LYS A 713 12.34 -18.22 38.77
#